data_AF-A0A914KTZ0-F1
#
_entry.id   AF-A0A914KTZ0-F1
#
_cell.length_a   1.000
_cell.length_b   1.000
_cell.length_c   1.000
_cell.angle_alpha   90.00
_cell.angle_beta   90.00
_cell.angle_gamma   90.00
#
_symmetry.space_group_name_H-M   'P 1'
#
loop_
_entity.id
_entity.type
_entity.pdbx_description
1 polymer ?
#
loop_
_entity_poly.entity_id
_entity_poly.type
_entity_poly.pdbx_seq_one_letter_code
_entity_poly.pdbx_strand_id
1 'polypeptide(L)'
;MPRVYIAANSGARIGFASDIKNHLNIVWNDDDRPEDGFKYLTLDPKVENSEILSQIESTLLNNGNRRIDAIIGKEGDIGVENLVGSGLIAAETSAAYRKVPTYCLVSGRAVGIGAYVARLSHRICQVENSHIILTGAAALNSVLGREVYTSNNQLGGPQIMYHNGVTHSVAHDDMDGIKKILHWITYLPPPSPSTTMLLLPSPTTQQKLPSLSMLKDDKARMVHTQPTKSAYDPRLMLDPPDGGGLFDKGTFDEIMSGWAKTIIAGRARLRGLAVGVLAVETRTVECEIPADPATQDSQAKCVLQAGQVWHTDSAFKTAEAINDFNHEGLPLIILANIRGFSGGQKDMFEMVLKFGAWIVDALQTYTQPVIIYLPPFGELRGGAWAVLDTQINPTCITMLADSNSRGGVLEANGIVEIKFREKDLCVLLGKCDEKTKKLEEELAKNNKNNDKNEEKKKELLQEYEKRKEKLLPICRAAAVKFADLHDTTARMLAKGAIHDEVAWQNTRNYFYNLLCVQSIKMEMAKKYLSACSNTTTNLSSFTIDELEKGCKWVDEHLAETSILIRREIYLKEKPSMDYSKRTRFEYFFEQIMEYSNGKEFLQVLEQIKADTLLKQLKLVTGNLEQRERFVAALLERD
;
A
#
# COMPACT_ATOMS: atom_id res chain seq x y z
N MET A 1 -0.61 -21.40 -3.39
CA MET A 1 0.45 -21.46 -2.36
C MET A 1 1.37 -20.26 -2.52
N PRO A 2 1.95 -19.71 -1.44
CA PRO A 2 2.96 -18.65 -1.52
C PRO A 2 4.22 -19.13 -2.26
N ARG A 3 4.93 -18.21 -2.92
CA ARG A 3 6.23 -18.47 -3.56
C ARG A 3 7.34 -17.74 -2.81
N VAL A 4 8.34 -18.48 -2.37
CA VAL A 4 9.55 -17.93 -1.73
C VAL A 4 10.74 -18.16 -2.67
N TYR A 5 11.41 -17.08 -3.06
CA TYR A 5 12.63 -17.11 -3.84
C TYR A 5 13.84 -16.82 -2.94
N ILE A 6 14.88 -17.66 -3.00
CA ILE A 6 16.16 -17.41 -2.31
C ILE A 6 17.17 -16.99 -3.38
N ALA A 7 17.57 -15.72 -3.34
CA ALA A 7 18.45 -15.11 -4.32
C ALA A 7 19.91 -15.22 -3.87
N ALA A 8 20.65 -16.15 -4.48
CA ALA A 8 22.10 -16.30 -4.37
C ALA A 8 22.67 -16.63 -5.77
N ASN A 9 22.90 -15.61 -6.59
CA ASN A 9 23.21 -15.78 -8.01
C ASN A 9 24.22 -14.74 -8.54
N SER A 10 24.72 -14.99 -9.75
CA SER A 10 25.64 -14.08 -10.47
C SER A 10 25.01 -13.53 -11.76
N GLY A 11 23.67 -13.51 -11.86
CA GLY A 11 22.95 -13.10 -13.06
C GLY A 11 22.94 -14.15 -14.18
N ALA A 12 22.75 -13.68 -15.42
CA ALA A 12 22.75 -14.53 -16.60
C ALA A 12 24.14 -15.16 -16.81
N ARG A 13 24.17 -16.43 -17.23
CA ARG A 13 25.44 -17.08 -17.57
C ARG A 13 26.08 -16.37 -18.76
N ILE A 14 27.39 -16.26 -18.73
CA ILE A 14 28.21 -15.77 -19.83
C ILE A 14 29.25 -16.84 -20.16
N GLY A 15 29.57 -16.99 -21.44
CA GLY A 15 30.56 -17.95 -21.90
C GLY A 15 31.11 -17.59 -23.26
N PHE A 16 32.09 -18.38 -23.70
CA PHE A 16 32.63 -18.34 -25.05
C PHE A 16 32.60 -19.75 -25.63
N ALA A 17 32.56 -19.88 -26.95
CA ALA A 17 32.75 -21.17 -27.62
C ALA A 17 34.20 -21.65 -27.40
N SER A 18 34.40 -22.48 -26.38
CA SER A 18 35.73 -22.93 -25.94
C SER A 18 36.48 -23.69 -27.03
N ASP A 19 35.77 -24.51 -27.81
CA ASP A 19 36.34 -25.23 -28.96
C ASP A 19 36.93 -24.26 -29.98
N ILE A 20 36.20 -23.20 -30.32
CA ILE A 20 36.65 -22.19 -31.27
C ILE A 20 37.82 -21.39 -30.71
N LYS A 21 37.77 -21.03 -29.42
CA LYS A 21 38.84 -20.30 -28.74
C LYS A 21 40.19 -21.02 -28.84
N ASN A 22 40.20 -22.36 -28.75
CA ASN A 22 41.43 -23.15 -28.82
C ASN A 22 42.02 -23.27 -30.23
N HIS A 23 41.22 -23.02 -31.26
CA HIS A 23 41.60 -23.13 -32.68
C HIS A 23 41.66 -21.77 -33.39
N LEU A 24 41.52 -20.68 -32.64
CA LEU A 24 41.53 -19.33 -33.16
C LEU A 24 42.92 -18.96 -33.68
N ASN A 25 43.00 -18.42 -34.88
CA ASN A 25 44.20 -17.87 -35.47
C ASN A 25 43.96 -16.41 -35.93
N ILE A 26 45.02 -15.59 -35.86
CA ILE A 26 44.96 -14.16 -36.16
C ILE A 26 45.71 -13.92 -37.47
N VAL A 27 45.10 -13.16 -38.40
CA VAL A 27 45.78 -12.69 -39.60
C VAL A 27 46.21 -11.24 -39.38
N TRP A 28 47.52 -11.00 -39.28
CA TRP A 28 48.08 -9.69 -38.99
C TRP A 28 48.02 -8.72 -40.18
N ASN A 29 48.10 -7.42 -39.88
CA ASN A 29 48.30 -6.40 -40.91
C ASN A 29 49.66 -6.60 -41.61
N ASP A 30 50.69 -6.85 -40.81
CA ASP A 30 52.07 -7.10 -41.19
C ASP A 30 52.62 -8.18 -40.24
N ASP A 31 53.06 -9.34 -40.77
CA ASP A 31 53.54 -10.45 -39.94
C ASP A 31 54.86 -10.11 -39.22
N ASP A 32 55.64 -9.17 -39.75
CA ASP A 32 56.87 -8.67 -39.13
C ASP A 32 56.60 -7.58 -38.07
N ARG A 33 55.38 -7.01 -38.03
CA ARG A 33 54.97 -5.94 -37.09
C ARG A 33 53.54 -6.15 -36.54
N PRO A 34 53.30 -7.16 -35.69
CA PRO A 34 51.97 -7.46 -35.12
C PRO A 34 51.33 -6.30 -34.31
N GLU A 35 52.14 -5.37 -33.80
CA GLU A 35 51.70 -4.17 -33.10
C GLU A 35 50.88 -3.21 -33.97
N ASP A 36 51.01 -3.31 -35.30
CA ASP A 36 50.19 -2.56 -36.27
C ASP A 36 48.74 -3.09 -36.32
N GLY A 37 48.43 -4.16 -35.59
CA GLY A 37 47.10 -4.74 -35.47
C GLY A 37 46.82 -5.89 -36.44
N PHE A 38 45.55 -6.30 -36.51
CA PHE A 38 45.11 -7.47 -37.27
C PHE A 38 44.05 -7.13 -38.31
N LYS A 39 43.95 -7.96 -39.36
CA LYS A 39 42.97 -7.86 -40.45
C LYS A 39 41.67 -8.57 -40.10
N TYR A 40 41.78 -9.85 -39.70
CA TYR A 40 40.64 -10.70 -39.36
C TYR A 40 41.05 -11.95 -38.58
N LEU A 41 40.06 -12.65 -38.05
CA LEU A 41 40.22 -13.94 -37.37
C LEU A 41 39.89 -15.09 -38.33
N THR A 42 40.66 -16.18 -38.24
CA THR A 42 40.47 -17.43 -38.98
C THR A 42 40.60 -18.61 -38.00
N LEU A 43 40.27 -19.82 -38.42
CA LEU A 43 40.68 -21.02 -37.72
C LEU A 43 42.09 -21.45 -38.17
N ASP A 44 42.79 -22.23 -37.34
CA ASP A 44 44.00 -22.94 -37.73
C ASP A 44 43.72 -23.73 -39.04
N PRO A 45 44.52 -23.54 -40.11
CA PRO A 45 44.35 -24.24 -41.38
C PRO A 45 44.30 -25.77 -41.28
N LYS A 46 44.81 -26.37 -40.20
CA LYS A 46 44.78 -27.82 -39.96
C LYS A 46 43.42 -28.33 -39.46
N VAL A 47 42.49 -27.45 -39.15
CA VAL A 47 41.18 -27.82 -38.62
C VAL A 47 40.22 -28.12 -39.77
N GLU A 48 40.12 -29.40 -40.14
CA GLU A 48 39.14 -29.92 -41.10
C GLU A 48 37.90 -30.51 -40.42
N ASN A 49 37.81 -30.44 -39.09
CA ASN A 49 36.71 -31.03 -38.33
C ASN A 49 35.38 -30.32 -38.66
N SER A 50 34.47 -31.03 -39.30
CA SER A 50 33.14 -30.54 -39.71
C SER A 50 32.31 -30.03 -38.53
N GLU A 51 32.51 -30.59 -37.33
CA GLU A 51 31.80 -30.21 -36.11
C GLU A 51 32.29 -28.86 -35.55
N ILE A 52 33.55 -28.50 -35.77
CA ILE A 52 34.10 -27.18 -35.41
C ILE A 52 33.64 -26.15 -36.44
N LEU A 53 33.67 -26.52 -37.72
CA LEU A 53 33.25 -25.65 -38.81
C LEU A 53 31.75 -25.33 -38.75
N SER A 54 30.90 -26.22 -38.24
CA SER A 54 29.46 -25.96 -38.07
C SER A 54 29.12 -24.95 -36.96
N GLN A 55 30.08 -24.59 -36.11
CA GLN A 55 29.88 -23.65 -35.00
C GLN A 55 30.15 -22.20 -35.38
N ILE A 56 30.56 -21.93 -36.62
CA ILE A 56 30.90 -20.59 -37.10
C ILE A 56 30.21 -20.29 -38.42
N GLU A 57 29.93 -19.00 -38.66
CA GLU A 57 29.66 -18.49 -40.00
C GLU A 57 30.95 -17.89 -40.54
N SER A 58 31.32 -18.24 -41.77
CA SER A 58 32.60 -17.83 -42.35
C SER A 58 32.50 -17.53 -43.85
N THR A 59 33.27 -16.53 -44.30
CA THR A 59 33.43 -16.18 -45.71
C THR A 59 34.79 -16.68 -46.22
N LEU A 60 34.77 -17.43 -47.33
CA LEU A 60 36.00 -17.81 -48.04
C LEU A 60 36.54 -16.61 -48.82
N LEU A 61 37.78 -16.25 -48.56
CA LEU A 61 38.47 -15.15 -49.24
C LEU A 61 39.27 -15.65 -50.45
N ASN A 62 39.60 -14.75 -51.37
CA ASN A 62 40.32 -15.06 -52.61
C ASN A 62 41.71 -15.69 -52.38
N ASN A 63 42.29 -15.51 -51.20
CA ASN A 63 43.57 -16.09 -50.79
C ASN A 63 43.44 -17.50 -50.19
N GLY A 64 42.24 -18.09 -50.18
CA GLY A 64 41.96 -19.43 -49.63
C GLY A 64 41.66 -19.46 -48.13
N ASN A 65 41.81 -18.35 -47.41
CA ASN A 65 41.52 -18.29 -45.98
C ASN A 65 40.01 -18.17 -45.72
N ARG A 66 39.55 -18.74 -44.60
CA ARG A 66 38.18 -18.59 -44.12
C ARG A 66 38.13 -17.56 -43.01
N ARG A 67 37.59 -16.38 -43.32
CA ARG A 67 37.34 -15.35 -42.31
C ARG A 67 36.14 -15.76 -41.45
N ILE A 68 36.29 -15.72 -40.14
CA ILE A 68 35.17 -15.90 -39.20
C ILE A 68 34.33 -14.61 -39.19
N ASP A 69 33.06 -14.72 -39.56
CA ASP A 69 32.09 -13.62 -39.54
C ASP A 69 31.21 -13.67 -38.28
N ALA A 70 30.86 -14.87 -37.82
CA ALA A 70 30.15 -15.07 -36.56
C ALA A 70 30.59 -16.37 -35.88
N ILE A 71 30.50 -16.40 -34.54
CA ILE A 71 30.71 -17.59 -33.73
C ILE A 71 29.37 -17.92 -33.06
N ILE A 72 28.83 -19.10 -33.38
CA ILE A 72 27.59 -19.63 -32.80
C ILE A 72 27.93 -20.48 -31.59
N GLY A 73 28.93 -21.37 -31.72
CA GLY A 73 29.29 -22.34 -30.69
C GLY A 73 28.39 -23.58 -30.69
N LYS A 74 28.92 -24.69 -30.18
CA LYS A 74 28.17 -25.95 -30.00
C LYS A 74 27.41 -26.00 -28.68
N GLU A 75 27.99 -25.40 -27.63
CA GLU A 75 27.40 -25.32 -26.30
C GLU A 75 26.34 -24.22 -26.26
N GLY A 76 25.19 -24.50 -25.64
CA GLY A 76 24.25 -23.46 -25.24
C GLY A 76 24.73 -22.72 -23.99
N ASP A 77 23.94 -21.73 -23.57
CA ASP A 77 24.15 -20.92 -22.36
C ASP A 77 25.40 -20.03 -22.36
N ILE A 78 25.84 -19.53 -23.51
CA ILE A 78 26.98 -18.61 -23.64
C ILE A 78 26.57 -17.15 -23.81
N GLY A 79 25.35 -16.87 -24.30
CA GLY A 79 24.97 -15.50 -24.70
C GLY A 79 23.47 -15.20 -24.69
N VAL A 80 22.92 -14.83 -25.86
CA VAL A 80 21.59 -14.20 -26.00
C VAL A 80 20.44 -15.11 -25.57
N GLU A 81 20.60 -16.42 -25.69
CA GLU A 81 19.67 -17.43 -25.20
C GLU A 81 19.46 -17.35 -23.68
N ASN A 82 20.50 -16.99 -22.91
CA ASN A 82 20.37 -16.73 -21.47
C ASN A 82 19.57 -15.47 -21.17
N LEU A 83 19.62 -14.47 -22.06
CA LEU A 83 18.82 -13.26 -21.95
C LEU A 83 17.34 -13.54 -22.25
N VAL A 84 17.05 -14.42 -23.21
CA VAL A 84 15.68 -14.91 -23.47
C VAL A 84 15.14 -15.64 -22.23
N GLY A 85 15.93 -16.52 -21.62
CA GLY A 85 15.57 -17.17 -20.35
C GLY A 85 15.36 -16.17 -19.20
N SER A 86 16.18 -15.11 -19.15
CA SER A 86 16.01 -14.02 -18.18
C SER A 86 14.68 -13.28 -18.35
N GLY A 87 14.29 -12.98 -19.60
CA GLY A 87 13.01 -12.37 -19.91
C GLY A 87 11.82 -13.25 -19.53
N LEU A 88 11.92 -14.57 -19.73
CA LEU A 88 10.90 -15.54 -19.35
C LEU A 88 10.62 -15.51 -17.84
N ILE A 89 11.65 -15.60 -17.00
CA ILE A 89 11.46 -15.62 -15.54
C ILE A 89 11.06 -14.25 -14.99
N ALA A 90 11.46 -13.15 -15.62
CA ALA A 90 10.96 -11.81 -15.28
C ALA A 90 9.45 -11.70 -15.52
N ALA A 91 8.99 -12.13 -16.70
CA ALA A 91 7.57 -12.12 -17.07
C ALA A 91 6.73 -13.01 -16.14
N GLU A 92 7.21 -14.23 -15.85
CA GLU A 92 6.56 -15.14 -14.93
C GLU A 92 6.50 -14.54 -13.51
N THR A 93 7.59 -13.95 -13.02
CA THR A 93 7.65 -13.38 -11.66
C THR A 93 6.69 -12.19 -11.50
N SER A 94 6.61 -11.33 -12.53
CA SER A 94 5.61 -10.26 -12.58
C SER A 94 4.17 -10.80 -12.54
N ALA A 95 3.90 -11.87 -13.29
CA ALA A 95 2.59 -12.51 -13.29
C ALA A 95 2.28 -13.21 -11.95
N ALA A 96 3.29 -13.78 -11.29
CA ALA A 96 3.15 -14.46 -10.02
C ALA A 96 2.76 -13.50 -8.90
N TYR A 97 3.36 -12.30 -8.82
CA TYR A 97 3.00 -11.28 -7.82
C TYR A 97 1.50 -10.97 -7.81
N ARG A 98 0.88 -10.93 -8.99
CA ARG A 98 -0.57 -10.68 -9.15
C ARG A 98 -1.47 -11.85 -8.76
N LYS A 99 -0.92 -13.06 -8.60
CA LYS A 99 -1.70 -14.31 -8.43
C LYS A 99 -1.48 -14.96 -7.08
N VAL A 100 -0.27 -14.88 -6.54
CA VAL A 100 0.11 -15.53 -5.28
C VAL A 100 1.01 -14.61 -4.46
N PRO A 101 1.00 -14.73 -3.12
CA PRO A 101 1.97 -14.03 -2.29
C PRO A 101 3.40 -14.44 -2.67
N THR A 102 4.23 -13.45 -3.01
CA THR A 102 5.64 -13.64 -3.39
C THR A 102 6.56 -13.00 -2.35
N TYR A 103 7.63 -13.72 -2.00
CA TYR A 103 8.67 -13.28 -1.07
C TYR A 103 10.05 -13.57 -1.64
N CYS A 104 11.03 -12.75 -1.30
CA CYS A 104 12.43 -12.93 -1.67
C CYS A 104 13.33 -12.82 -0.44
N LEU A 105 14.22 -13.79 -0.25
CA LEU A 105 15.37 -13.68 0.65
C LEU A 105 16.63 -13.49 -0.19
N VAL A 106 17.33 -12.36 -0.02
CA VAL A 106 18.63 -12.13 -0.68
C VAL A 106 19.73 -12.61 0.25
N SER A 107 20.36 -13.74 -0.12
CA SER A 107 21.44 -14.39 0.61
C SER A 107 22.71 -14.35 -0.25
N GLY A 108 23.71 -13.59 0.19
CA GLY A 108 24.94 -13.36 -0.57
C GLY A 108 24.80 -12.29 -1.66
N ARG A 109 24.35 -12.63 -2.86
CA ARG A 109 24.27 -11.66 -3.97
C ARG A 109 23.13 -11.93 -4.95
N ALA A 110 22.56 -10.87 -5.48
CA ALA A 110 21.57 -10.89 -6.55
C ALA A 110 22.01 -9.93 -7.66
N VAL A 111 22.35 -10.46 -8.84
CA VAL A 111 22.99 -9.68 -9.92
C VAL A 111 22.14 -9.72 -11.19
N GLY A 112 21.99 -8.59 -11.87
CA GLY A 112 21.29 -8.49 -13.16
C GLY A 112 19.84 -8.97 -13.06
N ILE A 113 19.50 -10.06 -13.78
CA ILE A 113 18.16 -10.66 -13.68
C ILE A 113 17.82 -11.11 -12.25
N GLY A 114 18.80 -11.53 -11.44
CA GLY A 114 18.57 -11.87 -10.04
C GLY A 114 18.07 -10.69 -9.22
N ALA A 115 18.58 -9.48 -9.49
CA ALA A 115 18.11 -8.24 -8.87
C ALA A 115 16.69 -7.90 -9.31
N TYR A 116 16.36 -8.06 -10.60
CA TYR A 116 15.01 -7.85 -11.10
C TYR A 116 14.00 -8.86 -10.56
N VAL A 117 14.33 -10.16 -10.50
CA VAL A 117 13.45 -11.19 -9.93
C VAL A 117 13.21 -10.93 -8.44
N ALA A 118 14.24 -10.48 -7.71
CA ALA A 118 14.08 -10.05 -6.33
C ALA A 118 13.08 -8.88 -6.23
N ARG A 119 13.24 -7.82 -7.04
CA ARG A 119 12.31 -6.68 -7.02
C ARG A 119 10.90 -7.03 -7.49
N LEU A 120 10.76 -7.85 -8.52
CA LEU A 120 9.49 -8.33 -9.05
C LEU A 120 8.78 -9.30 -8.08
N SER A 121 9.49 -9.81 -7.06
CA SER A 121 8.87 -10.51 -5.94
C SER A 121 8.28 -9.56 -4.89
N HIS A 122 8.56 -8.26 -4.99
CA HIS A 122 8.16 -7.15 -4.12
C HIS A 122 8.68 -7.25 -2.68
N ARG A 123 8.30 -8.29 -1.94
CA ARG A 123 8.55 -8.40 -0.49
C ARG A 123 9.93 -9.00 -0.24
N ILE A 124 10.93 -8.15 -0.03
CA ILE A 124 12.34 -8.57 0.09
C ILE A 124 12.83 -8.50 1.54
N CYS A 125 13.43 -9.59 2.00
CA CYS A 125 14.32 -9.61 3.15
C CYS A 125 15.77 -9.72 2.67
N GLN A 126 16.62 -8.76 3.02
CA GLN A 126 18.03 -8.73 2.60
C GLN A 126 18.95 -9.04 3.78
N VAL A 127 19.82 -10.04 3.62
CA VAL A 127 20.81 -10.38 4.65
C VAL A 127 21.91 -9.32 4.71
N GLU A 128 22.40 -9.00 5.91
CA GLU A 128 23.54 -8.10 6.11
C GLU A 128 24.75 -8.56 5.28
N ASN A 129 25.50 -7.61 4.73
CA ASN A 129 26.61 -7.84 3.80
C ASN A 129 26.27 -8.44 2.42
N SER A 130 25.00 -8.71 2.13
CA SER A 130 24.56 -9.06 0.76
C SER A 130 24.35 -7.82 -0.11
N HIS A 131 24.34 -8.00 -1.43
CA HIS A 131 24.09 -6.91 -2.38
C HIS A 131 23.15 -7.29 -3.52
N ILE A 132 22.27 -6.34 -3.87
CA ILE A 132 21.38 -6.38 -5.02
C ILE A 132 21.92 -5.38 -6.04
N ILE A 133 22.46 -5.83 -7.17
CA ILE A 133 23.11 -4.96 -8.15
C ILE A 133 22.75 -5.32 -9.59
N LEU A 134 22.85 -4.35 -10.49
CA LEU A 134 22.79 -4.61 -11.94
C LEU A 134 24.18 -4.95 -12.48
N THR A 135 25.16 -4.11 -12.17
CA THR A 135 26.55 -4.23 -12.63
C THR A 135 27.50 -4.12 -11.44
N GLY A 136 28.56 -4.93 -11.42
CA GLY A 136 29.59 -4.89 -10.38
C GLY A 136 30.45 -3.63 -10.41
N ALA A 137 30.97 -3.22 -9.25
CA ALA A 137 31.79 -2.02 -9.08
C ALA A 137 33.02 -2.00 -10.01
N ALA A 138 33.73 -3.12 -10.13
CA ALA A 138 34.91 -3.22 -11.00
C ALA A 138 34.57 -2.98 -12.49
N ALA A 139 33.43 -3.50 -12.97
CA ALA A 139 32.99 -3.28 -14.34
C ALA A 139 32.58 -1.82 -14.57
N LEU A 140 31.92 -1.18 -13.60
CA LEU A 140 31.59 0.26 -13.66
C LEU A 140 32.85 1.13 -13.69
N ASN A 141 33.84 0.84 -12.85
CA ASN A 141 35.12 1.55 -12.85
C ASN A 141 35.84 1.42 -14.20
N SER A 142 35.80 0.23 -14.81
CA SER A 142 36.36 0.00 -16.14
C SER A 142 35.66 0.84 -17.21
N VAL A 143 34.34 0.98 -17.15
CA VAL A 143 33.56 1.80 -18.10
C VAL A 143 33.82 3.30 -17.90
N LEU A 144 33.98 3.73 -16.64
CA LEU A 144 34.27 5.12 -16.30
C LEU A 144 35.75 5.49 -16.50
N GLY A 145 36.63 4.52 -16.73
CA GLY A 145 38.06 4.70 -16.89
C GLY A 145 38.80 5.14 -15.62
N ARG A 146 38.15 5.04 -14.45
CA ARG A 146 38.72 5.43 -13.14
C ARG A 146 38.07 4.66 -11.99
N GLU A 147 38.78 4.52 -10.88
CA GLU A 147 38.27 3.86 -9.67
C GLU A 147 37.31 4.77 -8.90
N VAL A 148 36.02 4.68 -9.19
CA VAL A 148 34.96 5.45 -8.51
C VAL A 148 34.37 4.68 -7.33
N TYR A 149 34.06 3.41 -7.55
CA TYR A 149 33.36 2.57 -6.58
C TYR A 149 34.32 1.57 -5.93
N THR A 150 34.18 1.42 -4.61
CA THR A 150 35.08 0.59 -3.78
C THR A 150 34.55 -0.83 -3.55
N SER A 151 33.23 -1.02 -3.59
CA SER A 151 32.60 -2.31 -3.34
C SER A 151 31.22 -2.44 -3.99
N ASN A 152 30.75 -3.66 -4.21
CA ASN A 152 29.37 -3.90 -4.63
C ASN A 152 28.35 -3.51 -3.55
N ASN A 153 28.72 -3.61 -2.27
CA ASN A 153 27.85 -3.18 -1.18
C ASN A 153 27.59 -1.67 -1.27
N GLN A 154 28.56 -0.85 -1.69
CA GLN A 154 28.34 0.59 -1.92
C GLN A 154 27.20 0.87 -2.92
N LEU A 155 26.96 -0.04 -3.86
CA LEU A 155 25.94 0.09 -4.90
C LEU A 155 24.59 -0.52 -4.51
N GLY A 156 24.62 -1.64 -3.77
CA GLY A 156 23.45 -2.51 -3.60
C GLY A 156 23.27 -3.14 -2.23
N GLY A 157 24.07 -2.75 -1.25
CA GLY A 157 23.93 -3.20 0.14
C GLY A 157 22.68 -2.63 0.82
N PRO A 158 22.36 -3.09 2.04
CA PRO A 158 21.20 -2.61 2.78
C PRO A 158 21.18 -1.09 2.96
N GLN A 159 22.33 -0.44 3.12
CA GLN A 159 22.40 1.02 3.22
C GLN A 159 21.87 1.76 1.98
N ILE A 160 21.78 1.09 0.82
CA ILE A 160 21.11 1.61 -0.38
C ILE A 160 19.68 1.08 -0.46
N MET A 161 19.52 -0.25 -0.47
CA MET A 161 18.26 -0.90 -0.84
C MET A 161 17.19 -0.85 0.26
N TYR A 162 17.58 -0.74 1.53
CA TYR A 162 16.63 -0.55 2.63
C TYR A 162 16.14 0.90 2.74
N HIS A 163 17.00 1.85 2.38
CA HIS A 163 16.69 3.29 2.44
C HIS A 163 15.95 3.79 1.19
N ASN A 164 15.82 2.98 0.13
CA ASN A 164 15.06 3.32 -1.07
C ASN A 164 13.77 2.50 -1.23
N GLY A 165 13.45 1.62 -0.28
CA GLY A 165 12.21 0.83 -0.28
C GLY A 165 12.25 -0.48 -1.07
N VAL A 166 13.34 -0.80 -1.78
CA VAL A 166 13.48 -2.08 -2.49
C VAL A 166 13.49 -3.25 -1.50
N THR A 167 14.19 -3.08 -0.37
CA THR A 167 14.28 -4.05 0.72
C THR A 167 13.29 -3.69 1.82
N HIS A 168 12.36 -4.58 2.14
CA HIS A 168 11.33 -4.39 3.16
C HIS A 168 11.86 -4.64 4.59
N SER A 169 12.84 -5.54 4.74
CA SER A 169 13.50 -5.81 6.02
C SER A 169 14.94 -6.24 5.81
N VAL A 170 15.81 -5.88 6.76
CA VAL A 170 17.17 -6.41 6.85
C VAL A 170 17.18 -7.57 7.85
N ALA A 171 18.00 -8.59 7.61
CA ALA A 171 18.23 -9.70 8.52
C ALA A 171 19.73 -9.85 8.78
N HIS A 172 20.10 -10.23 10.01
CA HIS A 172 21.51 -10.37 10.38
C HIS A 172 22.21 -11.51 9.63
N ASP A 173 21.51 -12.64 9.46
CA ASP A 173 22.00 -13.83 8.78
C ASP A 173 20.86 -14.56 8.04
N ASP A 174 21.21 -15.62 7.30
CA ASP A 174 20.23 -16.40 6.53
C ASP A 174 19.13 -17.02 7.40
N MET A 175 19.46 -17.44 8.63
CA MET A 175 18.51 -18.05 9.54
C MET A 175 17.50 -17.03 10.05
N ASP A 176 17.96 -15.83 10.39
CA ASP A 176 17.12 -14.69 10.73
C ASP A 176 16.21 -14.30 9.55
N GLY A 177 16.77 -14.27 8.33
CA GLY A 177 16.02 -14.02 7.10
C GLY A 177 14.91 -15.04 6.85
N ILE A 178 15.21 -16.34 7.02
CA ILE A 178 14.20 -17.41 6.90
C ILE A 178 13.12 -17.24 7.97
N LYS A 179 13.48 -16.96 9.22
CA LYS A 179 12.50 -16.70 10.30
C LYS A 179 11.60 -15.53 9.95
N LYS A 180 12.15 -14.45 9.38
CA LYS A 180 11.38 -13.27 8.95
C LYS A 180 10.37 -13.63 7.85
N ILE A 181 10.80 -14.36 6.81
CA ILE A 181 9.89 -14.80 5.74
C ILE A 181 8.79 -15.72 6.29
N LEU A 182 9.14 -16.70 7.13
CA LEU A 182 8.15 -17.58 7.76
C LEU A 182 7.18 -16.79 8.64
N HIS A 183 7.68 -15.79 9.37
CA HIS A 183 6.86 -14.89 10.17
C HIS A 183 5.86 -14.10 9.29
N TRP A 184 6.30 -13.53 8.17
CA TRP A 184 5.41 -12.87 7.19
C TRP A 184 4.34 -13.80 6.65
N ILE A 185 4.68 -15.05 6.33
CA ILE A 185 3.72 -16.05 5.85
C ILE A 185 2.64 -16.33 6.91
N THR A 186 2.93 -16.19 8.21
CA THR A 186 1.91 -16.40 9.27
C THR A 186 0.76 -15.39 9.23
N TYR A 187 0.92 -14.25 8.55
CA TYR A 187 -0.15 -13.27 8.38
C TYR A 187 -1.08 -13.64 7.22
N LEU A 188 -0.69 -14.53 6.32
CA LEU A 188 -1.52 -14.89 5.17
C LEU A 188 -2.81 -15.60 5.61
N PRO A 189 -3.93 -15.35 4.91
CA PRO A 189 -5.16 -16.10 5.14
C PRO A 189 -4.97 -17.60 4.82
N PRO A 190 -5.68 -18.51 5.52
CA PRO A 190 -5.59 -19.94 5.28
C PRO A 190 -6.04 -20.31 3.86
N PRO A 191 -5.44 -21.35 3.23
CA PRO A 191 -5.58 -21.63 1.79
C PRO A 191 -6.90 -22.30 1.34
N SER A 192 -7.86 -22.61 2.23
CA SER A 192 -9.08 -23.37 1.87
C SER A 192 -10.32 -22.48 1.64
N PRO A 193 -10.97 -22.54 0.46
CA PRO A 193 -12.27 -21.90 0.21
C PRO A 193 -13.44 -22.44 1.04
N SER A 194 -13.31 -23.66 1.56
CA SER A 194 -14.37 -24.36 2.30
C SER A 194 -14.13 -24.30 3.81
N THR A 195 -13.13 -23.54 4.27
CA THR A 195 -12.80 -23.49 5.69
C THR A 195 -12.15 -22.16 6.05
N THR A 196 -12.96 -21.10 6.07
CA THR A 196 -12.69 -19.86 6.82
C THR A 196 -12.71 -20.09 8.35
N MET A 197 -12.55 -21.34 8.83
CA MET A 197 -12.50 -21.69 10.27
C MET A 197 -11.28 -21.13 11.01
N LEU A 198 -10.35 -20.44 10.34
CA LEU A 198 -9.06 -20.07 10.94
C LEU A 198 -8.64 -18.61 10.76
N LEU A 199 -9.45 -17.74 10.13
CA LEU A 199 -9.25 -16.28 10.26
C LEU A 199 -9.63 -15.76 11.64
N LEU A 200 -10.25 -16.61 12.47
CA LEU A 200 -10.70 -16.29 13.82
C LEU A 200 -10.25 -17.37 14.79
N PRO A 201 -9.70 -17.03 15.96
CA PRO A 201 -9.33 -18.01 16.96
C PRO A 201 -10.60 -18.64 17.55
N SER A 202 -10.98 -19.81 17.05
CA SER A 202 -11.97 -20.70 17.69
C SER A 202 -11.50 -21.03 19.13
N PRO A 203 -12.39 -21.02 20.14
CA PRO A 203 -12.05 -21.47 21.49
C PRO A 203 -11.75 -22.99 21.57
N THR A 204 -12.11 -23.78 20.57
CA THR A 204 -12.03 -25.26 20.62
C THR A 204 -10.97 -25.90 19.72
N THR A 205 -10.34 -25.16 18.80
CA THR A 205 -9.30 -25.73 17.93
C THR A 205 -7.93 -25.16 18.27
N GLN A 206 -7.30 -25.71 19.31
CA GLN A 206 -5.85 -25.59 19.52
C GLN A 206 -5.12 -26.39 18.42
N GLN A 207 -5.14 -25.92 17.17
CA GLN A 207 -4.06 -26.28 16.27
C GLN A 207 -2.80 -25.63 16.84
N LYS A 208 -1.85 -26.46 17.26
CA LYS A 208 -0.51 -26.05 17.65
C LYS A 208 0.17 -25.37 16.44
N LEU A 209 -0.12 -24.09 16.22
CA LEU A 209 0.83 -23.20 15.55
C LEU A 209 2.14 -23.29 16.35
N PRO A 210 3.31 -23.35 15.70
CA PRO A 210 4.58 -23.25 16.43
C PRO A 210 4.50 -22.03 17.32
N SER A 211 4.63 -22.28 18.62
CA SER A 211 4.38 -21.34 19.69
C SER A 211 5.40 -20.20 19.63
N LEU A 212 5.16 -19.19 18.79
CA LEU A 212 5.46 -17.83 19.23
C LEU A 212 4.59 -17.63 20.47
N SER A 213 5.21 -17.21 21.56
CA SER A 213 4.56 -16.86 22.82
C SER A 213 3.61 -15.68 22.59
N MET A 214 2.46 -15.93 21.95
CA MET A 214 1.34 -15.02 21.87
C MET A 214 0.85 -14.86 23.31
N LEU A 215 1.26 -13.77 23.94
CA LEU A 215 0.83 -13.40 25.28
C LEU A 215 -0.70 -13.44 25.32
N LYS A 216 -1.25 -13.91 26.45
CA LYS A 216 -2.70 -13.90 26.73
C LYS A 216 -3.18 -12.44 26.77
N ASP A 217 -3.40 -11.83 25.61
CA ASP A 217 -4.01 -10.52 25.49
C ASP A 217 -5.52 -10.69 25.69
N ASP A 218 -6.13 -9.84 26.53
CA ASP A 218 -7.57 -9.87 26.75
C ASP A 218 -8.26 -9.46 25.45
N LYS A 219 -8.98 -10.41 24.85
CA LYS A 219 -9.63 -10.23 23.54
C LYS A 219 -10.63 -9.06 23.56
N ALA A 220 -11.22 -8.71 24.69
CA ALA A 220 -12.25 -7.67 24.78
C ALA A 220 -11.74 -6.33 25.34
N ARG A 221 -10.44 -6.20 25.63
CA ARG A 221 -9.92 -4.98 26.25
C ARG A 221 -10.13 -3.74 25.38
N MET A 222 -10.24 -2.60 26.07
CA MET A 222 -10.22 -1.28 25.43
C MET A 222 -8.77 -0.89 25.09
N VAL A 223 -8.65 0.10 24.20
CA VAL A 223 -7.36 0.75 23.90
C VAL A 223 -7.07 1.75 25.01
N HIS A 224 -5.92 1.61 25.66
CA HIS A 224 -5.49 2.47 26.76
C HIS A 224 -4.51 3.54 26.30
N THR A 225 -3.63 3.21 25.35
CA THR A 225 -2.63 4.14 24.84
C THR A 225 -3.28 5.09 23.85
N GLN A 226 -3.38 6.37 24.21
CA GLN A 226 -4.06 7.38 23.41
C GLN A 226 -3.06 8.29 22.67
N PRO A 227 -3.33 8.64 21.40
CA PRO A 227 -2.65 9.72 20.70
C PRO A 227 -2.67 11.05 21.46
N THR A 228 -1.59 11.82 21.35
CA THR A 228 -1.49 13.15 21.94
C THR A 228 -1.61 14.25 20.89
N LYS A 229 -1.94 15.47 21.34
CA LYS A 229 -1.93 16.66 20.47
C LYS A 229 -0.51 17.06 20.04
N SER A 230 0.48 16.84 20.91
CA SER A 230 1.90 17.05 20.58
C SER A 230 2.42 15.89 19.74
N ALA A 231 3.49 16.11 18.97
CA ALA A 231 4.14 15.07 18.17
C ALA A 231 4.57 13.87 19.04
N TYR A 232 4.30 12.67 18.56
CA TYR A 232 4.53 11.38 19.22
C TYR A 232 4.91 10.31 18.19
N ASP A 233 5.46 9.18 18.66
CA ASP A 233 5.71 8.01 17.80
C ASP A 233 4.42 7.20 17.62
N PRO A 234 3.88 7.08 16.39
CA PRO A 234 2.67 6.32 16.14
C PRO A 234 2.77 4.85 16.52
N ARG A 235 3.97 4.26 16.53
CA ARG A 235 4.17 2.85 16.91
C ARG A 235 3.64 2.55 18.32
N LEU A 236 3.69 3.54 19.21
CA LEU A 236 3.16 3.41 20.56
C LEU A 236 1.63 3.29 20.61
N MET A 237 0.90 3.92 19.69
CA MET A 237 -0.55 3.72 19.61
C MET A 237 -0.92 2.37 18.94
N LEU A 238 -0.02 1.83 18.11
CA LEU A 238 -0.22 0.55 17.43
C LEU A 238 -0.01 -0.63 18.39
N ASP A 239 1.20 -0.75 18.95
CA ASP A 239 1.66 -1.90 19.73
C ASP A 239 2.76 -1.47 20.73
N PRO A 240 2.38 -0.86 21.86
CA PRO A 240 3.34 -0.36 22.85
C PRO A 240 3.94 -1.51 23.69
N PRO A 241 5.14 -1.33 24.27
CA PRO A 241 5.85 -2.41 24.98
C PRO A 241 5.11 -3.00 26.19
N ASP A 242 4.33 -2.19 26.91
CA ASP A 242 3.49 -2.59 28.03
C ASP A 242 2.20 -3.32 27.57
N GLY A 243 1.79 -3.13 26.31
CA GLY A 243 0.51 -3.55 25.76
C GLY A 243 -0.53 -2.44 25.90
N GLY A 244 -1.76 -2.68 25.42
CA GLY A 244 -2.83 -1.66 25.53
C GLY A 244 -2.97 -0.73 24.31
N GLY A 245 -2.16 -0.94 23.25
CA GLY A 245 -2.36 -0.32 21.93
C GLY A 245 -3.54 -0.91 21.16
N LEU A 246 -3.72 -0.46 19.92
CA LEU A 246 -4.80 -0.92 19.04
C LEU A 246 -4.69 -2.42 18.72
N PHE A 247 -3.47 -2.88 18.42
CA PHE A 247 -3.19 -4.24 17.99
C PHE A 247 -2.78 -5.16 19.13
N ASP A 248 -2.70 -6.45 18.82
CA ASP A 248 -2.27 -7.49 19.74
C ASP A 248 -0.80 -7.29 20.08
N LYS A 249 -0.46 -7.46 21.36
CA LYS A 249 0.88 -7.21 21.86
C LYS A 249 1.95 -8.03 21.13
N GLY A 250 2.98 -7.35 20.63
CA GLY A 250 4.13 -7.96 19.96
C GLY A 250 3.79 -8.55 18.58
N THR A 251 2.75 -8.04 17.93
CA THR A 251 2.32 -8.52 16.60
C THR A 251 2.51 -7.49 15.50
N PHE A 252 2.79 -6.23 15.81
CA PHE A 252 3.10 -5.23 14.80
C PHE A 252 4.50 -5.47 14.24
N ASP A 253 4.55 -5.89 12.98
CA ASP A 253 5.78 -6.11 12.20
C ASP A 253 5.90 -5.04 11.13
N GLU A 254 6.75 -4.04 11.38
CA GLU A 254 6.98 -2.93 10.47
C GLU A 254 7.80 -3.37 9.24
N ILE A 255 7.42 -2.86 8.07
CA ILE A 255 8.13 -3.06 6.79
C ILE A 255 8.53 -1.73 6.18
N MET A 256 9.60 -1.76 5.39
CA MET A 256 10.16 -0.57 4.74
C MET A 256 10.46 0.56 5.74
N SER A 257 10.83 0.24 6.98
CA SER A 257 11.05 1.26 8.03
C SER A 257 12.32 2.08 7.84
N GLY A 258 13.22 1.64 6.94
CA GLY A 258 14.36 2.42 6.47
C GLY A 258 14.00 3.55 5.49
N TRP A 259 12.84 3.49 4.83
CA TRP A 259 12.46 4.37 3.72
C TRP A 259 11.16 5.13 3.99
N ALA A 260 11.10 6.38 3.48
CA ALA A 260 9.93 7.25 3.52
C ALA A 260 9.21 7.25 4.88
N LYS A 261 9.96 7.62 5.92
CA LYS A 261 9.60 7.37 7.34
C LYS A 261 8.44 8.24 7.85
N THR A 262 7.94 9.20 7.05
CA THR A 262 6.72 9.93 7.38
C THR A 262 5.47 9.03 7.36
N ILE A 263 5.55 7.88 6.67
CA ILE A 263 4.51 6.84 6.68
C ILE A 263 5.09 5.55 7.25
N ILE A 264 4.31 4.94 8.14
CA ILE A 264 4.60 3.68 8.81
C ILE A 264 3.70 2.63 8.18
N ALA A 265 4.31 1.54 7.69
CA ALA A 265 3.61 0.43 7.07
C ALA A 265 4.02 -0.87 7.75
N GLY A 266 3.08 -1.77 7.98
CA GLY A 266 3.37 -3.04 8.63
C GLY A 266 2.19 -4.00 8.63
N ARG A 267 2.43 -5.18 9.18
CA ARG A 267 1.38 -6.17 9.46
C ARG A 267 1.13 -6.21 10.95
N ALA A 268 -0.10 -6.45 11.36
CA ALA A 268 -0.44 -6.64 12.76
C ALA A 268 -1.49 -7.72 12.93
N ARG A 269 -1.78 -8.10 14.17
CA ARG A 269 -2.99 -8.87 14.49
C ARG A 269 -3.94 -8.05 15.34
N LEU A 270 -5.21 -8.13 15.02
CA LEU A 270 -6.32 -7.56 15.77
C LEU A 270 -7.17 -8.71 16.30
N ARG A 271 -7.00 -9.07 17.58
CA ARG A 271 -7.62 -10.24 18.22
C ARG A 271 -7.38 -11.53 17.45
N GLY A 272 -6.18 -11.70 16.91
CA GLY A 272 -5.76 -12.82 16.09
C GLY A 272 -5.98 -12.64 14.58
N LEU A 273 -6.82 -11.69 14.15
CA LEU A 273 -7.05 -11.41 12.72
C LEU A 273 -5.85 -10.66 12.14
N ALA A 274 -5.18 -11.23 11.15
CA ALA A 274 -4.08 -10.57 10.45
C ALA A 274 -4.60 -9.40 9.61
N VAL A 275 -3.93 -8.25 9.71
CA VAL A 275 -4.29 -7.02 8.98
C VAL A 275 -3.04 -6.29 8.49
N GLY A 276 -3.16 -5.64 7.34
CA GLY A 276 -2.23 -4.61 6.90
C GLY A 276 -2.52 -3.30 7.63
N VAL A 277 -1.47 -2.55 7.96
CA VAL A 277 -1.57 -1.31 8.74
C VAL A 277 -0.79 -0.20 8.07
N LEU A 278 -1.42 0.95 7.95
CA LEU A 278 -0.79 2.22 7.62
C LEU A 278 -1.04 3.23 8.74
N ALA A 279 0.03 3.89 9.19
CA ALA A 279 -0.02 4.98 10.16
C ALA A 279 0.90 6.11 9.73
N VAL A 280 0.71 7.29 10.31
CA VAL A 280 1.39 8.51 9.89
C VAL A 280 2.27 9.05 11.01
N GLU A 281 3.56 9.22 10.73
CA GLU A 281 4.52 9.84 11.64
C GLU A 281 4.17 11.32 11.86
N THR A 282 4.20 11.74 13.12
CA THR A 282 3.84 13.10 13.50
C THR A 282 5.05 13.97 13.79
N ARG A 283 6.20 13.34 14.07
CA ARG A 283 7.48 14.04 14.24
C ARG A 283 8.06 14.43 12.89
N THR A 284 8.91 15.46 12.89
CA THR A 284 9.75 15.76 11.75
C THR A 284 10.72 14.61 11.52
N VAL A 285 10.86 14.18 10.27
CA VAL A 285 11.73 13.09 9.86
C VAL A 285 12.97 13.67 9.18
N GLU A 286 14.13 13.12 9.52
CA GLU A 286 15.39 13.41 8.84
C GLU A 286 15.65 12.34 7.76
N CYS A 287 15.84 12.78 6.52
CA CYS A 287 16.14 11.93 5.37
C CYS A 287 17.57 12.22 4.89
N GLU A 288 18.46 11.25 5.04
CA GLU A 288 19.84 11.34 4.58
C GLU A 288 19.94 10.87 3.13
N ILE A 289 20.38 11.78 2.26
CA ILE A 289 20.69 11.48 0.86
C ILE A 289 22.22 11.31 0.77
N PRO A 290 22.73 10.13 0.40
CA PRO A 290 24.16 9.91 0.28
C PRO A 290 24.76 10.74 -0.85
N ALA A 291 26.05 11.09 -0.71
CA ALA A 291 26.81 11.68 -1.81
C ALA A 291 26.93 10.69 -2.96
N ASP A 292 26.92 11.20 -4.19
CA ASP A 292 27.20 10.41 -5.40
C ASP A 292 28.72 10.40 -5.65
N PRO A 293 29.41 9.25 -5.50
CA PRO A 293 30.85 9.15 -5.72
C PRO A 293 31.28 9.48 -7.16
N ALA A 294 30.39 9.36 -8.14
CA ALA A 294 30.71 9.69 -9.53
C ALA A 294 30.80 11.20 -9.78
N THR A 295 30.19 12.01 -8.91
CA THR A 295 30.07 13.47 -9.05
C THR A 295 30.92 14.17 -8.00
N GLN A 296 31.96 14.89 -8.44
CA GLN A 296 33.01 15.42 -7.55
C GLN A 296 32.51 16.42 -6.49
N ASP A 297 31.52 17.25 -6.84
CA ASP A 297 30.96 18.25 -5.91
C ASP A 297 29.74 17.72 -5.12
N SER A 298 29.42 16.42 -5.26
CA SER A 298 28.31 15.81 -4.54
C SER A 298 28.66 15.63 -3.06
N GLN A 299 27.72 16.02 -2.20
CA GLN A 299 27.86 15.93 -0.76
C GLN A 299 26.60 15.29 -0.18
N ALA A 300 26.77 14.58 0.93
CA ALA A 300 25.65 14.03 1.67
C ALA A 300 24.76 15.18 2.17
N LYS A 301 23.44 15.02 2.06
CA LYS A 301 22.46 16.04 2.44
C LYS A 301 21.46 15.43 3.40
N CYS A 302 21.16 16.15 4.48
CA CYS A 302 20.02 15.83 5.35
C CYS A 302 18.85 16.75 4.96
N VAL A 303 17.73 16.14 4.59
CA VAL A 303 16.49 16.83 4.23
C VAL A 303 15.46 16.56 5.33
N LEU A 304 14.85 17.63 5.83
CA LEU A 304 13.77 17.54 6.81
C LEU A 304 12.44 17.37 6.08
N GLN A 305 11.68 16.36 6.49
CA GLN A 305 10.31 16.12 6.05
C GLN A 305 9.36 16.36 7.22
N ALA A 306 8.29 17.10 6.98
CA ALA A 306 7.32 17.41 8.02
C ALA A 306 6.46 16.16 8.31
N GLY A 307 6.15 15.91 9.59
CA GLY A 307 5.15 14.92 9.96
C GLY A 307 3.77 15.27 9.41
N GLN A 308 2.89 14.27 9.28
CA GLN A 308 1.53 14.43 8.76
C GLN A 308 1.44 14.97 7.31
N VAL A 309 2.51 14.86 6.52
CA VAL A 309 2.54 15.28 5.12
C VAL A 309 2.99 14.13 4.22
N TRP A 310 2.28 13.94 3.10
CA TRP A 310 2.77 13.07 2.04
C TRP A 310 3.77 13.80 1.15
N HIS A 311 5.02 13.38 1.24
CA HIS A 311 6.08 13.64 0.28
C HIS A 311 6.06 12.59 -0.85
N THR A 312 6.81 12.84 -1.92
CA THR A 312 6.91 11.95 -3.09
C THR A 312 7.18 10.48 -2.72
N ASP A 313 8.17 10.26 -1.87
CA ASP A 313 8.60 8.94 -1.38
C ASP A 313 7.51 8.26 -0.53
N SER A 314 6.90 9.01 0.39
CA SER A 314 5.88 8.49 1.31
C SER A 314 4.54 8.21 0.63
N ALA A 315 4.17 8.99 -0.39
CA ALA A 315 3.03 8.70 -1.25
C ALA A 315 3.28 7.39 -2.02
N PHE A 316 4.50 7.20 -2.54
CA PHE A 316 4.87 5.97 -3.23
C PHE A 316 4.85 4.76 -2.28
N LYS A 317 5.47 4.86 -1.11
CA LYS A 317 5.44 3.82 -0.06
C LYS A 317 4.01 3.44 0.33
N THR A 318 3.12 4.42 0.44
CA THR A 318 1.70 4.19 0.74
C THR A 318 1.06 3.33 -0.33
N ALA A 319 1.19 3.70 -1.61
CA ALA A 319 0.62 2.94 -2.72
C ALA A 319 1.23 1.54 -2.85
N GLU A 320 2.53 1.39 -2.63
CA GLU A 320 3.21 0.09 -2.65
C GLU A 320 2.72 -0.83 -1.53
N ALA A 321 2.62 -0.32 -0.30
CA ALA A 321 2.11 -1.07 0.84
C ALA A 321 0.66 -1.53 0.63
N ILE A 322 -0.22 -0.65 0.10
CA ILE A 322 -1.61 -1.02 -0.21
C ILE A 322 -1.63 -2.17 -1.21
N ASN A 323 -0.86 -2.09 -2.30
CA ASN A 323 -0.79 -3.17 -3.27
C ASN A 323 -0.25 -4.47 -2.65
N ASP A 324 0.80 -4.40 -1.85
CA ASP A 324 1.39 -5.57 -1.20
C ASP A 324 0.39 -6.27 -0.27
N PHE A 325 -0.36 -5.51 0.53
CA PHE A 325 -1.39 -6.06 1.43
C PHE A 325 -2.59 -6.64 0.67
N ASN A 326 -3.01 -6.00 -0.44
CA ASN A 326 -4.08 -6.52 -1.30
C ASN A 326 -3.71 -7.90 -1.87
N HIS A 327 -2.49 -8.03 -2.40
CA HIS A 327 -1.98 -9.28 -2.97
C HIS A 327 -1.70 -10.36 -1.91
N GLU A 328 -1.60 -9.99 -0.63
CA GLU A 328 -1.55 -10.93 0.49
C GLU A 328 -2.94 -11.39 0.95
N GLY A 329 -4.02 -10.76 0.48
CA GLY A 329 -5.37 -11.08 0.92
C GLY A 329 -5.74 -10.51 2.29
N LEU A 330 -5.02 -9.48 2.76
CA LEU A 330 -5.24 -8.91 4.09
C LEU A 330 -6.34 -7.84 4.06
N PRO A 331 -7.15 -7.70 5.12
CA PRO A 331 -7.84 -6.45 5.39
C PRO A 331 -6.84 -5.34 5.74
N LEU A 332 -7.22 -4.08 5.50
CA LEU A 332 -6.36 -2.92 5.71
C LEU A 332 -6.95 -1.95 6.73
N ILE A 333 -6.09 -1.42 7.60
CA ILE A 333 -6.43 -0.31 8.50
C ILE A 333 -5.48 0.85 8.22
N ILE A 334 -6.05 2.00 7.83
CA ILE A 334 -5.33 3.25 7.62
C ILE A 334 -5.70 4.22 8.75
N LEU A 335 -4.74 4.50 9.64
CA LEU A 335 -4.87 5.55 10.65
C LEU A 335 -4.54 6.91 10.00
N ALA A 336 -5.55 7.51 9.40
CA ALA A 336 -5.43 8.71 8.57
C ALA A 336 -5.22 9.97 9.43
N ASN A 337 -4.01 10.50 9.36
CA ASN A 337 -3.62 11.74 10.04
C ASN A 337 -2.71 12.59 9.13
N ILE A 338 -3.27 13.14 8.05
CA ILE A 338 -2.54 13.77 6.95
C ILE A 338 -3.15 15.13 6.59
N ARG A 339 -2.33 16.17 6.68
CA ARG A 339 -2.66 17.56 6.37
C ARG A 339 -2.67 17.87 4.88
N GLY A 340 -2.04 17.02 4.07
CA GLY A 340 -2.01 17.15 2.62
C GLY A 340 -0.75 16.53 2.01
N PHE A 341 -0.59 16.79 0.72
CA PHE A 341 0.64 16.50 -0.02
C PHE A 341 1.58 17.70 0.05
N SER A 342 2.89 17.45 -0.02
CA SER A 342 3.87 18.51 -0.18
C SER A 342 3.73 19.15 -1.56
N GLY A 343 3.17 20.36 -1.59
CA GLY A 343 2.96 21.14 -2.82
C GLY A 343 4.13 22.06 -3.19
N GLY A 344 5.30 21.88 -2.54
CA GLY A 344 6.49 22.67 -2.83
C GLY A 344 7.07 22.39 -4.23
N GLN A 345 7.79 23.35 -4.80
CA GLN A 345 8.35 23.23 -6.17
C GLN A 345 9.17 21.95 -6.36
N LYS A 346 9.98 21.58 -5.36
CA LYS A 346 10.80 20.36 -5.37
C LYS A 346 9.93 19.11 -5.50
N ASP A 347 8.99 18.88 -4.57
CA ASP A 347 8.17 17.67 -4.55
C ASP A 347 7.23 17.59 -5.78
N MET A 348 6.77 18.74 -6.27
CA MET A 348 6.02 18.83 -7.52
C MET A 348 6.87 18.40 -8.73
N PHE A 349 8.14 18.83 -8.80
CA PHE A 349 9.09 18.41 -9.83
C PHE A 349 9.43 16.92 -9.71
N GLU A 350 9.55 16.41 -8.49
CA GLU A 350 9.76 14.99 -8.19
C GLU A 350 8.50 14.13 -8.37
N MET A 351 7.44 14.70 -8.96
CA MET A 351 6.24 14.00 -9.42
C MET A 351 5.34 13.48 -8.29
N VAL A 352 5.25 14.17 -7.15
CA VAL A 352 4.34 13.82 -6.04
C VAL A 352 2.90 13.53 -6.51
N LEU A 353 2.41 14.23 -7.55
CA LEU A 353 1.09 13.98 -8.15
C LEU A 353 0.92 12.58 -8.74
N LYS A 354 1.96 12.01 -9.36
CA LYS A 354 1.90 10.65 -9.92
C LYS A 354 1.72 9.62 -8.80
N PHE A 355 2.51 9.75 -7.74
CA PHE A 355 2.45 8.82 -6.61
C PHE A 355 1.19 9.01 -5.76
N GLY A 356 0.66 10.24 -5.66
CA GLY A 356 -0.64 10.49 -5.06
C GLY A 356 -1.77 9.80 -5.83
N ALA A 357 -1.74 9.80 -7.17
CA ALA A 357 -2.71 9.07 -7.99
C ALA A 357 -2.62 7.55 -7.79
N TRP A 358 -1.42 7.00 -7.61
CA TRP A 358 -1.25 5.55 -7.37
C TRP A 358 -1.88 5.07 -6.07
N ILE A 359 -2.07 5.94 -5.06
CA ILE A 359 -2.84 5.60 -3.86
C ILE A 359 -4.31 5.32 -4.24
N VAL A 360 -4.88 6.15 -5.13
CA VAL A 360 -6.25 5.96 -5.64
C VAL A 360 -6.34 4.66 -6.43
N ASP A 361 -5.42 4.41 -7.36
CA ASP A 361 -5.40 3.18 -8.17
C ASP A 361 -5.29 1.92 -7.29
N ALA A 362 -4.46 1.97 -6.24
CA ALA A 362 -4.27 0.86 -5.31
C ALA A 362 -5.52 0.60 -4.44
N LEU A 363 -6.20 1.64 -3.97
CA LEU A 363 -7.44 1.50 -3.19
C LEU A 363 -8.63 1.10 -4.06
N GLN A 364 -8.70 1.60 -5.29
CA GLN A 364 -9.72 1.21 -6.26
C GLN A 364 -9.65 -0.30 -6.49
N THR A 365 -8.45 -0.85 -6.66
CA THR A 365 -8.24 -2.28 -6.94
C THR A 365 -8.28 -3.20 -5.71
N TYR A 366 -8.52 -2.65 -4.51
CA TYR A 366 -8.54 -3.41 -3.26
C TYR A 366 -9.78 -4.32 -3.15
N THR A 367 -9.60 -5.56 -2.68
CA THR A 367 -10.67 -6.60 -2.72
C THR A 367 -11.04 -7.19 -1.35
N GLN A 368 -10.57 -6.56 -0.28
CA GLN A 368 -10.76 -6.93 1.12
C GLN A 368 -11.25 -5.69 1.90
N PRO A 369 -11.80 -5.85 3.12
CA PRO A 369 -12.28 -4.69 3.87
C PRO A 369 -11.16 -3.71 4.22
N VAL A 370 -11.42 -2.42 4.03
CA VAL A 370 -10.52 -1.31 4.36
C VAL A 370 -11.19 -0.40 5.37
N ILE A 371 -10.54 -0.18 6.51
CA ILE A 371 -10.95 0.81 7.49
C ILE A 371 -10.04 2.02 7.37
N ILE A 372 -10.63 3.18 7.15
CA ILE A 372 -9.92 4.47 7.21
C ILE A 372 -10.42 5.17 8.45
N TYR A 373 -9.52 5.40 9.41
CA TYR A 373 -9.89 5.96 10.70
C TYR A 373 -9.07 7.21 11.01
N LEU A 374 -9.75 8.32 11.29
CA LEU A 374 -9.11 9.54 11.77
C LEU A 374 -8.94 9.44 13.30
N PRO A 375 -7.71 9.30 13.83
CA PRO A 375 -7.47 9.12 15.26
C PRO A 375 -7.72 10.40 16.07
N PRO A 376 -7.75 10.32 17.42
CA PRO A 376 -7.83 11.50 18.28
C PRO A 376 -6.76 12.54 17.93
N PHE A 377 -7.18 13.80 17.81
CA PHE A 377 -6.34 14.92 17.38
C PHE A 377 -5.75 14.77 15.97
N GLY A 378 -6.07 13.70 15.26
CA GLY A 378 -5.70 13.51 13.88
C GLY A 378 -6.56 14.36 12.97
N GLU A 379 -6.01 14.70 11.81
CA GLU A 379 -6.73 15.46 10.81
C GLU A 379 -6.54 14.90 9.41
N LEU A 380 -7.58 15.06 8.57
CA LEU A 380 -7.53 14.70 7.17
C LEU A 380 -8.02 15.88 6.33
N ARG A 381 -7.14 16.41 5.46
CA ARG A 381 -7.41 17.67 4.76
C ARG A 381 -7.34 17.56 3.25
N GLY A 382 -8.10 18.42 2.57
CA GLY A 382 -7.96 18.74 1.15
C GLY A 382 -7.61 17.55 0.25
N GLY A 383 -6.42 17.62 -0.36
CA GLY A 383 -5.94 16.58 -1.27
C GLY A 383 -5.71 15.21 -0.62
N ALA A 384 -5.38 15.15 0.68
CA ALA A 384 -5.21 13.87 1.37
C ALA A 384 -6.54 13.15 1.60
N TRP A 385 -7.62 13.89 1.86
CA TRP A 385 -8.97 13.32 1.91
C TRP A 385 -9.36 12.73 0.56
N ALA A 386 -9.10 13.46 -0.53
CA ALA A 386 -9.53 13.08 -1.87
C ALA A 386 -9.00 11.70 -2.32
N VAL A 387 -7.81 11.29 -1.87
CA VAL A 387 -7.20 10.00 -2.23
C VAL A 387 -7.55 8.86 -1.27
N LEU A 388 -8.29 9.14 -0.18
CA LEU A 388 -8.72 8.17 0.82
C LEU A 388 -10.24 8.06 0.94
N ASP A 389 -11.00 8.82 0.14
CA ASP A 389 -12.45 8.87 0.29
C ASP A 389 -13.11 7.51 -0.01
N THR A 390 -14.22 7.22 0.68
CA THR A 390 -14.95 5.97 0.48
C THR A 390 -15.45 5.81 -0.96
N GLN A 391 -15.73 6.90 -1.67
CA GLN A 391 -16.19 6.86 -3.05
C GLN A 391 -15.19 6.21 -4.03
N ILE A 392 -13.91 6.08 -3.66
CA ILE A 392 -12.91 5.37 -4.47
C ILE A 392 -13.27 3.88 -4.60
N ASN A 393 -13.74 3.28 -3.52
CA ASN A 393 -14.16 1.88 -3.47
C ASN A 393 -15.22 1.71 -2.36
N PRO A 394 -16.50 2.04 -2.65
CA PRO A 394 -17.56 2.10 -1.64
C PRO A 394 -17.92 0.72 -1.07
N THR A 395 -17.59 -0.35 -1.79
CA THR A 395 -17.80 -1.73 -1.35
C THR A 395 -16.83 -2.14 -0.25
N CYS A 396 -15.58 -1.68 -0.33
CA CYS A 396 -14.51 -2.14 0.56
C CYS A 396 -14.15 -1.13 1.65
N ILE A 397 -14.22 0.17 1.35
CA ILE A 397 -13.77 1.24 2.24
C ILE A 397 -14.88 1.62 3.20
N THR A 398 -14.57 1.65 4.50
CA THR A 398 -15.40 2.26 5.54
C THR A 398 -14.59 3.32 6.24
N MET A 399 -15.00 4.59 6.09
CA MET A 399 -14.37 5.72 6.77
C MET A 399 -15.05 6.03 8.11
N LEU A 400 -14.23 6.16 9.15
CA LEU A 400 -14.60 6.36 10.55
C LEU A 400 -13.75 7.49 11.14
N ALA A 401 -14.19 8.09 12.24
CA ALA A 401 -13.43 9.17 12.87
C ALA A 401 -13.64 9.23 14.39
N ASP A 402 -12.62 9.65 15.13
CA ASP A 402 -12.74 10.00 16.55
C ASP A 402 -13.51 11.32 16.72
N SER A 403 -14.16 11.49 17.87
CA SER A 403 -14.85 12.73 18.24
C SER A 403 -13.93 13.96 18.28
N ASN A 404 -12.63 13.76 18.54
CA ASN A 404 -11.63 14.81 18.58
C ASN A 404 -10.86 15.01 17.28
N SER A 405 -11.19 14.25 16.23
CA SER A 405 -10.56 14.41 14.92
C SER A 405 -11.04 15.67 14.18
N ARG A 406 -10.34 16.04 13.10
CA ARG A 406 -10.71 17.17 12.23
C ARG A 406 -10.67 16.82 10.75
N GLY A 407 -11.60 17.36 9.99
CA GLY A 407 -11.72 17.08 8.56
C GLY A 407 -12.27 18.29 7.82
N GLY A 408 -11.59 18.72 6.77
CA GLY A 408 -11.97 19.91 6.01
C GLY A 408 -11.05 20.18 4.84
N VAL A 409 -11.41 21.13 3.97
CA VAL A 409 -10.62 21.42 2.75
C VAL A 409 -9.26 22.03 3.09
N LEU A 410 -9.24 22.96 4.05
CA LEU A 410 -8.05 23.65 4.54
C LEU A 410 -8.07 23.64 6.07
N GLU A 411 -6.94 23.97 6.68
CA GLU A 411 -6.89 24.26 8.10
C GLU A 411 -7.68 25.53 8.44
N ALA A 412 -8.20 25.60 9.66
CA ALA A 412 -9.00 26.72 10.14
C ALA A 412 -8.33 28.10 9.92
N ASN A 413 -7.01 28.19 10.13
CA ASN A 413 -6.24 29.41 9.86
C ASN A 413 -6.29 29.81 8.37
N GLY A 414 -6.08 28.86 7.47
CA GLY A 414 -6.13 29.10 6.02
C GLY A 414 -7.53 29.47 5.53
N ILE A 415 -8.58 28.87 6.10
CA ILE A 415 -9.97 29.24 5.78
C ILE A 415 -10.24 30.69 6.17
N VAL A 416 -9.84 31.11 7.38
CA VAL A 416 -10.04 32.49 7.87
C VAL A 416 -9.33 33.50 6.97
N GLU A 417 -8.10 33.23 6.54
CA GLU A 417 -7.37 34.12 5.63
C GLU A 417 -8.09 34.38 4.31
N ILE A 418 -8.80 33.39 3.79
CA ILE A 418 -9.48 33.49 2.49
C ILE A 418 -10.90 34.05 2.65
N LYS A 419 -11.66 33.56 3.64
CA LYS A 419 -13.12 33.73 3.77
C LYS A 419 -13.58 34.60 4.94
N PHE A 420 -12.71 34.93 5.89
CA PHE A 420 -13.04 35.77 7.04
C PHE A 420 -11.98 36.87 7.17
N ARG A 421 -11.92 37.72 6.14
CA ARG A 421 -10.86 38.73 5.98
C ARG A 421 -11.02 39.85 7.00
N GLU A 422 -10.03 40.75 7.08
CA GLU A 422 -10.04 41.87 8.03
C GLU A 422 -11.35 42.68 7.99
N LYS A 423 -11.93 42.90 6.81
CA LYS A 423 -13.23 43.59 6.68
C LYS A 423 -14.35 42.88 7.45
N ASP A 424 -14.43 41.56 7.37
CA ASP A 424 -15.44 40.76 8.07
C ASP A 424 -15.17 40.73 9.58
N LEU A 425 -13.88 40.71 9.98
CA LEU A 425 -13.48 40.83 11.39
C LEU A 425 -13.86 42.18 11.98
N CYS A 426 -13.72 43.29 11.23
CA CYS A 426 -14.19 44.61 11.66
C CYS A 426 -15.72 44.65 11.82
N VAL A 427 -16.47 44.03 10.91
CA VAL A 427 -17.94 43.90 11.06
C VAL A 427 -18.31 43.08 12.30
N LEU A 428 -17.56 42.03 12.61
CA LEU A 428 -17.76 41.24 13.83
C LEU A 428 -17.45 42.08 15.09
N LEU A 429 -16.37 42.87 15.06
CA LEU A 429 -16.01 43.79 16.14
C LEU A 429 -17.13 44.80 16.43
N GLY A 430 -17.66 45.47 15.41
CA GLY A 430 -18.78 46.42 15.56
C GLY A 430 -20.07 45.78 16.07
N LYS A 431 -20.26 44.47 15.89
CA LYS A 431 -21.39 43.71 16.44
C LYS A 431 -21.18 43.27 17.88
N CYS A 432 -19.98 42.84 18.23
CA CYS A 432 -19.70 42.15 19.49
C CYS A 432 -19.06 43.04 20.58
N ASP A 433 -18.46 44.18 20.22
CA ASP A 433 -17.89 45.14 21.18
C ASP A 433 -18.70 46.43 21.23
N GLU A 434 -19.39 46.67 22.35
CA GLU A 434 -20.25 47.85 22.53
C GLU A 434 -19.49 49.18 22.37
N LYS A 435 -18.21 49.22 22.75
CA LYS A 435 -17.38 50.44 22.62
C LYS A 435 -17.07 50.73 21.16
N THR A 436 -16.64 49.72 20.40
CA THR A 436 -16.43 49.84 18.95
C THR A 436 -17.72 50.25 18.23
N LYS A 437 -18.86 49.66 18.62
CA LYS A 437 -20.18 50.04 18.08
C LYS A 437 -20.52 51.52 18.30
N LYS A 438 -20.31 52.03 19.53
CA LYS A 438 -20.53 53.45 19.85
C LYS A 438 -19.62 54.38 19.03
N LEU A 439 -18.34 54.02 18.89
CA LEU A 439 -17.39 54.77 18.06
C LEU A 439 -17.80 54.78 16.58
N GLU A 440 -18.27 53.66 16.03
CA GLU A 440 -18.79 53.58 14.65
C GLU A 440 -20.05 54.42 14.46
N GLU A 441 -20.98 54.40 15.42
CA GLU A 441 -22.19 55.24 15.40
C GLU A 441 -21.86 56.74 15.48
N GLU A 442 -20.88 57.13 16.32
CA GLU A 442 -20.41 58.51 16.44
C GLU A 442 -19.70 58.98 15.17
N LEU A 443 -18.84 58.15 14.57
CA LEU A 443 -18.20 58.42 13.28
C LEU A 443 -19.24 58.55 12.15
N ALA A 444 -20.28 57.72 12.14
CA ALA A 444 -21.37 57.79 11.16
C ALA A 444 -22.24 59.05 11.34
N LYS A 445 -22.53 59.47 12.57
CA LYS A 445 -23.25 60.72 12.87
C LYS A 445 -22.45 61.95 12.44
N ASN A 446 -21.15 61.98 12.73
CA ASN A 446 -20.27 63.09 12.38
C ASN A 446 -20.12 63.26 10.85
N ASN A 447 -20.13 62.16 10.09
CA ASN A 447 -20.13 62.20 8.61
C ASN A 447 -21.47 62.68 7.99
N LYS A 448 -22.61 62.54 8.69
CA LYS A 448 -23.92 62.98 8.18
C LYS A 448 -24.21 64.46 8.40
N ASN A 449 -23.64 65.05 9.45
CA ASN A 449 -23.95 66.43 9.85
C ASN A 449 -23.12 67.50 9.13
N ASN A 450 -22.17 67.14 8.26
CA ASN A 450 -21.23 68.09 7.63
C ASN A 450 -20.50 68.99 8.65
N ASP A 451 -20.34 68.51 9.89
CA ASP A 451 -19.68 69.25 10.96
C ASP A 451 -18.18 69.41 10.62
N LYS A 452 -17.74 70.66 10.44
CA LYS A 452 -16.36 71.05 10.08
C LYS A 452 -15.31 70.78 11.17
N ASN A 453 -15.62 69.96 12.18
CA ASN A 453 -14.73 69.72 13.31
C ASN A 453 -13.80 68.53 13.03
N GLU A 454 -12.84 68.75 12.12
CA GLU A 454 -11.88 67.75 11.65
C GLU A 454 -11.06 67.13 12.80
N GLU A 455 -10.81 67.91 13.86
CA GLU A 455 -10.02 67.50 15.02
C GLU A 455 -10.72 66.39 15.83
N LYS A 456 -12.01 66.55 16.12
CA LYS A 456 -12.83 65.52 16.80
C LYS A 456 -12.99 64.24 15.98
N LYS A 457 -13.10 64.38 14.65
CA LYS A 457 -13.13 63.21 13.74
C LYS A 457 -11.81 62.44 13.77
N LYS A 458 -10.68 63.15 13.83
CA LYS A 458 -9.35 62.56 13.91
C LYS A 458 -9.14 61.83 15.24
N GLU A 459 -9.61 62.39 16.36
CA GLU A 459 -9.56 61.75 17.67
C GLU A 459 -10.40 60.45 17.72
N LEU A 460 -11.65 60.50 17.23
CA LEU A 460 -12.52 59.31 17.18
C LEU A 460 -11.95 58.20 16.28
N LEU A 461 -11.35 58.57 15.15
CA LEU A 461 -10.66 57.62 14.27
C LEU A 461 -9.43 57.01 14.97
N GLN A 462 -8.64 57.81 15.68
CA GLN A 462 -7.50 57.30 16.44
C GLN A 462 -7.91 56.35 17.57
N GLU A 463 -9.00 56.64 18.27
CA GLU A 463 -9.53 55.77 19.31
C GLU A 463 -10.08 54.46 18.73
N TYR A 464 -10.79 54.54 17.60
CA TYR A 464 -11.27 53.38 16.85
C TYR A 464 -10.10 52.50 16.38
N GLU A 465 -9.08 53.07 15.75
CA GLU A 465 -7.92 52.30 15.26
C GLU A 465 -7.14 51.64 16.42
N LYS A 466 -6.95 52.34 17.55
CA LYS A 466 -6.34 51.73 18.75
C LYS A 466 -7.17 50.57 19.30
N ARG A 467 -8.50 50.71 19.31
CA ARG A 467 -9.42 49.67 19.78
C ARG A 467 -9.39 48.46 18.84
N LYS A 468 -9.40 48.72 17.53
CA LYS A 468 -9.29 47.72 16.47
C LYS A 468 -7.99 46.94 16.58
N GLU A 469 -6.84 47.62 16.65
CA GLU A 469 -5.52 46.99 16.77
C GLU A 469 -5.44 46.04 17.97
N LYS A 470 -6.04 46.43 19.11
CA LYS A 470 -6.08 45.61 20.33
C LYS A 470 -6.97 44.37 20.20
N LEU A 471 -8.12 44.47 19.53
CA LEU A 471 -9.13 43.41 19.51
C LEU A 471 -9.07 42.53 18.26
N LEU A 472 -8.45 43.00 17.17
CA LEU A 472 -8.35 42.26 15.92
C LEU A 472 -7.68 40.88 16.09
N PRO A 473 -6.61 40.69 16.87
CA PRO A 473 -6.04 39.36 17.13
C PRO A 473 -7.02 38.41 17.83
N ILE A 474 -7.84 38.93 18.76
CA ILE A 474 -8.83 38.13 19.50
C ILE A 474 -9.99 37.75 18.57
N CYS A 475 -10.49 38.69 17.76
CA CYS A 475 -11.51 38.40 16.76
C CYS A 475 -11.02 37.42 15.71
N ARG A 476 -9.75 37.50 15.31
CA ARG A 476 -9.14 36.50 14.43
C ARG A 476 -9.11 35.13 15.11
N ALA A 477 -8.71 35.03 16.37
CA ALA A 477 -8.75 33.76 17.11
C ALA A 477 -10.18 33.20 17.23
N ALA A 478 -11.18 34.06 17.45
CA ALA A 478 -12.59 33.68 17.46
C ALA A 478 -13.06 33.19 16.08
N ALA A 479 -12.66 33.85 14.99
CA ALA A 479 -12.95 33.43 13.63
C ALA A 479 -12.28 32.09 13.29
N VAL A 480 -11.06 31.83 13.77
CA VAL A 480 -10.38 30.54 13.63
C VAL A 480 -11.14 29.47 14.39
N LYS A 481 -11.63 29.75 15.60
CA LYS A 481 -12.48 28.80 16.34
C LYS A 481 -13.80 28.55 15.60
N PHE A 482 -14.41 29.57 15.03
CA PHE A 482 -15.60 29.44 14.20
C PHE A 482 -15.35 28.56 12.97
N ALA A 483 -14.21 28.70 12.30
CA ALA A 483 -13.82 27.82 11.21
C ALA A 483 -13.60 26.37 11.70
N ASP A 484 -12.87 26.17 12.81
CA ASP A 484 -12.64 24.85 13.44
C ASP A 484 -13.95 24.09 13.77
N LEU A 485 -15.02 24.81 14.17
CA LEU A 485 -16.32 24.18 14.43
C LEU A 485 -16.94 23.52 13.18
N HIS A 486 -16.56 23.98 11.99
CA HIS A 486 -16.98 23.34 10.73
C HIS A 486 -16.19 22.06 10.45
N ASP A 487 -15.05 21.83 11.08
CA ASP A 487 -14.20 20.69 10.77
C ASP A 487 -14.46 19.49 11.69
N THR A 488 -15.54 19.53 12.46
CA THR A 488 -15.87 18.53 13.49
C THR A 488 -16.50 17.26 12.91
N THR A 489 -16.32 16.14 13.60
CA THR A 489 -16.91 14.84 13.27
C THR A 489 -18.43 14.89 13.13
N ALA A 490 -19.11 15.72 13.94
CA ALA A 490 -20.54 15.95 13.83
C ALA A 490 -20.95 16.49 12.43
N ARG A 491 -20.15 17.38 11.83
CA ARG A 491 -20.41 17.84 10.45
C ARG A 491 -20.14 16.72 9.45
N MET A 492 -19.07 15.96 9.63
CA MET A 492 -18.73 14.84 8.74
C MET A 492 -19.88 13.83 8.66
N LEU A 493 -20.44 13.44 9.80
CA LEU A 493 -21.63 12.58 9.89
C LEU A 493 -22.86 13.22 9.24
N ALA A 494 -23.16 14.48 9.58
CA ALA A 494 -24.31 15.20 9.03
C ALA A 494 -24.26 15.38 7.50
N LYS A 495 -23.06 15.25 6.89
CA LYS A 495 -22.85 15.31 5.45
C LYS A 495 -22.65 13.94 4.80
N GLY A 496 -22.73 12.84 5.57
CA GLY A 496 -22.49 11.49 5.08
C GLY A 496 -21.06 11.27 4.59
N ALA A 497 -20.10 12.07 5.06
CA ALA A 497 -18.70 11.98 4.67
C ALA A 497 -18.02 10.79 5.37
N ILE A 498 -18.45 10.45 6.58
CA ILE A 498 -17.99 9.27 7.33
C ILE A 498 -19.19 8.39 7.70
N HIS A 499 -18.93 7.12 7.99
CA HIS A 499 -19.97 6.14 8.33
C HIS A 499 -20.37 6.23 9.79
N ASP A 500 -19.40 6.41 10.69
CA ASP A 500 -19.65 6.49 12.12
C ASP A 500 -18.57 7.26 12.89
N GLU A 501 -18.94 7.76 14.06
CA GLU A 501 -18.03 8.33 15.06
C GLU A 501 -17.66 7.26 16.09
N VAL A 502 -16.38 6.92 16.18
CA VAL A 502 -15.87 5.85 17.05
C VAL A 502 -14.80 6.41 17.98
N ALA A 503 -15.11 6.39 19.28
CA ALA A 503 -14.16 6.78 20.31
C ALA A 503 -12.95 5.83 20.33
N TRP A 504 -11.75 6.40 20.40
CA TRP A 504 -10.48 5.67 20.35
C TRP A 504 -10.43 4.43 21.25
N GLN A 505 -10.90 4.55 22.49
CA GLN A 505 -10.87 3.48 23.48
C GLN A 505 -11.58 2.20 22.99
N ASN A 506 -12.62 2.33 22.16
CA ASN A 506 -13.41 1.20 21.66
C ASN A 506 -13.02 0.75 20.24
N THR A 507 -12.05 1.42 19.60
CA THR A 507 -11.66 1.15 18.20
C THR A 507 -11.24 -0.30 17.98
N ARG A 508 -10.47 -0.89 18.91
CA ARG A 508 -10.04 -2.29 18.83
C ARG A 508 -11.19 -3.27 18.64
N ASN A 509 -12.24 -3.15 19.45
CA ASN A 509 -13.42 -4.01 19.37
C ASN A 509 -14.28 -3.68 18.15
N TYR A 510 -14.48 -2.40 17.87
CA TYR A 510 -15.28 -1.95 16.74
C TYR A 510 -14.67 -2.40 15.40
N PHE A 511 -13.37 -2.19 15.21
CA PHE A 511 -12.64 -2.60 14.00
C PHE A 511 -12.69 -4.11 13.82
N TYR A 512 -12.43 -4.88 14.87
CA TYR A 512 -12.50 -6.34 14.78
C TYR A 512 -13.87 -6.82 14.31
N ASN A 513 -14.93 -6.32 14.96
CA ASN A 513 -16.30 -6.68 14.63
C ASN A 513 -16.66 -6.28 13.20
N LEU A 514 -16.30 -5.06 12.80
CA LEU A 514 -16.55 -4.54 11.46
C LEU A 514 -15.83 -5.36 10.39
N LEU A 515 -14.53 -5.64 10.58
CA LEU A 515 -13.75 -6.46 9.65
C LEU A 515 -14.33 -7.86 9.54
N CYS A 516 -14.70 -8.50 10.66
CA CYS A 516 -15.30 -9.83 10.65
C CYS A 516 -16.59 -9.87 9.81
N VAL A 517 -17.51 -8.94 10.05
CA VAL A 517 -18.79 -8.87 9.33
C VAL A 517 -18.56 -8.60 7.84
N GLN A 518 -17.69 -7.66 7.51
CA GLN A 518 -17.42 -7.30 6.11
C GLN A 518 -16.69 -8.43 5.37
N SER A 519 -15.74 -9.10 6.02
CA SER A 519 -15.05 -10.26 5.45
C SER A 519 -16.03 -11.40 5.14
N ILE A 520 -16.96 -11.72 6.04
CA ILE A 520 -17.97 -12.76 5.79
C ILE A 520 -18.90 -12.35 4.64
N LYS A 521 -19.37 -11.10 4.64
CA LYS A 521 -20.21 -10.58 3.56
C LYS A 521 -19.51 -10.70 2.20
N MET A 522 -18.25 -10.28 2.11
CA MET A 522 -17.47 -10.41 0.88
C MET A 522 -17.23 -11.86 0.49
N GLU A 523 -17.06 -12.76 1.44
CA GLU A 523 -16.94 -14.20 1.16
C GLU A 523 -18.24 -14.78 0.60
N MET A 524 -19.39 -14.44 1.21
CA MET A 524 -20.71 -14.81 0.69
C MET A 524 -20.92 -14.28 -0.72
N ALA A 525 -20.53 -13.03 -0.98
CA ALA A 525 -20.59 -12.43 -2.31
C ALA A 525 -19.73 -13.20 -3.31
N LYS A 526 -18.48 -13.55 -2.95
CA LYS A 526 -17.59 -14.36 -3.80
C LYS A 526 -18.17 -15.76 -4.08
N LYS A 527 -18.75 -16.42 -3.07
CA LYS A 527 -19.45 -17.72 -3.22
C LYS A 527 -20.65 -17.60 -4.15
N TYR A 528 -21.48 -16.58 -3.96
CA TYR A 528 -22.62 -16.26 -4.84
C TYR A 528 -22.19 -16.05 -6.29
N LEU A 529 -21.21 -15.16 -6.52
CA LEU A 529 -20.71 -14.88 -7.86
C LEU A 529 -20.13 -16.12 -8.54
N SER A 530 -19.39 -16.96 -7.80
CA SER A 530 -18.86 -18.24 -8.32
C SER A 530 -19.96 -19.23 -8.70
N ALA A 531 -21.08 -19.22 -7.98
CA ALA A 531 -22.24 -20.04 -8.31
C ALA A 531 -22.97 -19.52 -9.55
N CYS A 532 -23.02 -18.21 -9.77
CA CYS A 532 -23.63 -17.58 -10.95
C CYS A 532 -22.82 -17.78 -12.24
N SER A 533 -21.49 -17.87 -12.17
CA SER A 533 -20.64 -17.87 -13.36
C SER A 533 -20.38 -19.26 -13.96
N ASN A 534 -20.77 -20.35 -13.28
CA ASN A 534 -20.45 -21.75 -13.65
C ASN A 534 -18.96 -22.03 -13.91
N THR A 535 -18.08 -21.09 -13.58
CA THR A 535 -16.64 -21.22 -13.76
C THR A 535 -16.02 -21.70 -12.45
N THR A 536 -15.25 -22.77 -12.52
CA THR A 536 -14.25 -23.19 -11.52
C THR A 536 -13.08 -22.20 -11.39
N THR A 537 -13.29 -20.94 -11.77
CA THR A 537 -12.32 -19.87 -11.62
C THR A 537 -12.13 -19.58 -10.14
N ASN A 538 -10.87 -19.60 -9.69
CA ASN A 538 -10.45 -19.27 -8.33
C ASN A 538 -11.27 -18.11 -7.75
N LEU A 539 -11.68 -18.19 -6.48
CA LEU A 539 -12.42 -17.12 -5.77
C LEU A 539 -11.68 -15.77 -5.68
N SER A 540 -10.53 -15.65 -6.33
CA SER A 540 -9.58 -14.54 -6.30
C SER A 540 -9.63 -13.64 -7.54
N SER A 541 -10.58 -13.80 -8.47
CA SER A 541 -10.59 -13.04 -9.73
C SER A 541 -11.95 -12.41 -10.08
N PHE A 542 -12.62 -11.82 -9.10
CA PHE A 542 -13.77 -10.96 -9.37
C PHE A 542 -13.32 -9.51 -9.46
N THR A 543 -13.83 -8.80 -10.47
CA THR A 543 -13.72 -7.35 -10.58
C THR A 543 -14.45 -6.67 -9.42
N ILE A 544 -14.11 -5.42 -9.11
CA ILE A 544 -14.82 -4.66 -8.06
C ILE A 544 -16.30 -4.49 -8.39
N ASP A 545 -16.65 -4.24 -9.66
CA ASP A 545 -18.04 -4.13 -10.09
C ASP A 545 -18.84 -5.41 -9.87
N GLU A 546 -18.22 -6.58 -10.04
CA GLU A 546 -18.83 -7.87 -9.72
C GLU A 546 -18.98 -8.05 -8.21
N LEU A 547 -17.92 -7.73 -7.45
CA LEU A 547 -17.93 -7.82 -5.99
C LEU A 547 -18.99 -6.90 -5.38
N GLU A 548 -19.19 -5.70 -5.93
CA GLU A 548 -20.23 -4.75 -5.53
C GLU A 548 -21.62 -5.35 -5.74
N LYS A 549 -21.90 -5.91 -6.91
CA LYS A 549 -23.17 -6.59 -7.20
C LYS A 549 -23.43 -7.75 -6.25
N GLY A 550 -22.42 -8.58 -5.99
CA GLY A 550 -22.52 -9.68 -5.05
C GLY A 550 -22.77 -9.20 -3.63
N CYS A 551 -22.06 -8.16 -3.18
CA CYS A 551 -22.23 -7.57 -1.85
C CYS A 551 -23.63 -6.96 -1.67
N LYS A 552 -24.16 -6.29 -2.72
CA LYS A 552 -25.52 -5.75 -2.71
C LYS A 552 -26.57 -6.85 -2.60
N TRP A 553 -26.41 -7.94 -3.35
CA TRP A 553 -27.29 -9.11 -3.25
C TRP A 553 -27.28 -9.70 -1.83
N VAL A 554 -26.09 -9.83 -1.22
CA VAL A 554 -25.96 -10.31 0.18
C VAL A 554 -26.68 -9.37 1.14
N ASP A 555 -26.55 -8.05 0.98
CA ASP A 555 -27.27 -7.10 1.83
C ASP A 555 -28.79 -7.26 1.69
N GLU A 556 -29.33 -7.38 0.48
CA GLU A 556 -30.76 -7.58 0.26
C GLU A 556 -31.27 -8.86 0.94
N HIS A 557 -30.54 -9.98 0.80
CA HIS A 557 -30.94 -11.28 1.38
C HIS A 557 -30.78 -11.33 2.91
N LEU A 558 -29.77 -10.65 3.47
CA LEU A 558 -29.60 -10.52 4.93
C LEU A 558 -30.64 -9.56 5.54
N ALA A 559 -31.21 -8.64 4.76
CA ALA A 559 -32.27 -7.75 5.21
C ALA A 559 -33.61 -8.49 5.32
N GLU A 560 -33.93 -9.31 4.32
CA GLU A 560 -35.13 -10.14 4.28
C GLU A 560 -35.19 -11.16 5.42
N THR A 561 -34.03 -11.72 5.81
CA THR A 561 -33.90 -12.64 6.95
C THR A 561 -33.92 -11.95 8.33
N SER A 562 -34.18 -10.64 8.41
CA SER A 562 -34.18 -9.84 9.64
C SER A 562 -32.83 -9.76 10.37
N ILE A 563 -31.73 -10.13 9.70
CA ILE A 563 -30.37 -10.16 10.26
C ILE A 563 -29.76 -8.75 10.23
N LEU A 564 -29.94 -7.96 9.15
CA LEU A 564 -29.36 -6.61 9.05
C LEU A 564 -29.98 -5.56 10.00
N ILE A 565 -31.25 -5.71 10.38
CA ILE A 565 -31.92 -4.82 11.35
C ILE A 565 -31.17 -4.85 12.70
N ARG A 566 -30.52 -5.98 13.02
CA ARG A 566 -29.70 -6.13 14.21
C ARG A 566 -28.32 -5.44 14.10
N ARG A 567 -27.73 -5.33 12.90
CA ARG A 567 -26.41 -4.70 12.67
C ARG A 567 -26.39 -3.21 13.05
N GLU A 568 -27.40 -2.44 12.64
CA GLU A 568 -27.49 -1.02 12.98
C GLU A 568 -27.76 -0.80 14.48
N ILE A 569 -28.58 -1.65 15.09
CA ILE A 569 -28.85 -1.59 16.54
C ILE A 569 -27.59 -1.93 17.34
N TYR A 570 -26.81 -2.93 16.91
CA TYR A 570 -25.61 -3.39 17.61
C TYR A 570 -24.38 -2.47 17.48
N LEU A 571 -24.22 -1.76 16.35
CA LEU A 571 -23.14 -0.78 16.20
C LEU A 571 -23.49 0.57 16.86
N LYS A 572 -24.77 0.95 16.92
CA LYS A 572 -25.25 2.23 17.49
C LYS A 572 -25.53 2.20 19.00
N GLU A 573 -25.63 1.04 19.65
CA GLU A 573 -25.78 0.98 21.12
C GLU A 573 -24.48 1.42 21.83
N LYS A 574 -24.54 2.65 22.37
CA LYS A 574 -23.50 3.44 23.07
C LYS A 574 -22.64 2.67 24.11
N PRO A 575 -21.47 3.25 24.53
CA PRO A 575 -20.42 2.64 25.38
C PRO A 575 -20.81 2.11 26.78
N SER A 576 -22.09 2.09 27.15
CA SER A 576 -22.57 1.46 28.38
C SER A 576 -22.73 -0.06 28.28
N MET A 577 -22.43 -0.66 27.14
CA MET A 577 -22.47 -2.12 26.98
C MET A 577 -21.24 -2.74 27.65
N ASP A 578 -21.49 -3.53 28.69
CA ASP A 578 -20.47 -4.34 29.37
C ASP A 578 -19.99 -5.45 28.42
N TYR A 579 -18.90 -5.18 27.68
CA TYR A 579 -18.29 -6.10 26.71
C TYR A 579 -17.67 -7.35 27.37
N SER A 580 -17.71 -7.47 28.71
CA SER A 580 -17.31 -8.70 29.44
C SER A 580 -18.35 -9.83 29.33
N LYS A 581 -19.58 -9.55 28.86
CA LYS A 581 -20.63 -10.56 28.69
C LYS A 581 -20.76 -11.01 27.23
N ARG A 582 -20.30 -12.24 27.01
CA ARG A 582 -20.28 -13.14 25.83
C ARG A 582 -21.51 -13.21 24.88
N THR A 583 -22.50 -12.31 24.92
CA THR A 583 -23.90 -12.75 24.65
C THR A 583 -24.65 -12.20 23.43
N ARG A 584 -24.22 -11.14 22.71
CA ARG A 584 -25.04 -10.58 21.60
C ARG A 584 -24.34 -10.41 20.25
N PHE A 585 -23.15 -9.81 20.20
CA PHE A 585 -22.37 -9.78 18.96
C PHE A 585 -21.91 -11.19 18.59
N GLU A 586 -21.42 -11.98 19.56
CA GLU A 586 -21.07 -13.39 19.34
C GLU A 586 -22.26 -14.18 18.80
N TYR A 587 -23.47 -13.95 19.34
CA TYR A 587 -24.70 -14.55 18.82
C TYR A 587 -25.01 -14.09 17.38
N PHE A 588 -24.97 -12.78 17.10
CA PHE A 588 -25.19 -12.25 15.75
C PHE A 588 -24.16 -12.78 14.74
N PHE A 589 -22.90 -12.84 15.16
CA PHE A 589 -21.79 -13.39 14.40
C PHE A 589 -21.99 -14.88 14.14
N GLU A 590 -22.36 -15.66 15.17
CA GLU A 590 -22.71 -17.07 15.05
C GLU A 590 -23.88 -17.28 14.09
N GLN A 591 -24.91 -16.43 14.13
CA GLN A 591 -26.05 -16.51 13.21
C GLN A 591 -25.66 -16.21 11.76
N ILE A 592 -24.83 -15.20 11.50
CA ILE A 592 -24.30 -14.92 10.16
C ILE A 592 -23.41 -16.07 9.68
N MET A 593 -22.57 -16.62 10.56
CA MET A 593 -21.70 -17.75 10.25
C MET A 593 -22.50 -19.03 9.98
N GLU A 594 -23.54 -19.29 10.78
CA GLU A 594 -24.46 -20.41 10.62
C GLU A 594 -25.22 -20.28 9.31
N TYR A 595 -25.73 -19.09 8.97
CA TYR A 595 -26.39 -18.85 7.69
C TYR A 595 -25.44 -19.03 6.50
N SER A 596 -24.27 -18.38 6.52
CA SER A 596 -23.28 -18.45 5.43
C SER A 596 -22.72 -19.85 5.15
N ASN A 597 -22.81 -20.76 6.14
CA ASN A 597 -22.43 -22.17 6.00
C ASN A 597 -23.63 -23.12 6.09
N GLY A 598 -24.84 -22.56 6.18
CA GLY A 598 -26.06 -23.29 6.47
C GLY A 598 -26.60 -24.01 5.24
N LYS A 599 -27.38 -25.06 5.48
CA LYS A 599 -28.06 -25.80 4.39
C LYS A 599 -28.92 -24.86 3.54
N GLU A 600 -29.54 -23.85 4.15
CA GLU A 600 -30.40 -22.88 3.45
C GLU A 600 -29.61 -22.06 2.43
N PHE A 601 -28.46 -21.49 2.81
CA PHE A 601 -27.62 -20.74 1.87
C PHE A 601 -27.02 -21.64 0.80
N LEU A 602 -26.59 -22.87 1.16
CA LEU A 602 -26.09 -23.84 0.19
C LEU A 602 -27.16 -24.27 -0.82
N GLN A 603 -28.41 -24.48 -0.37
CA GLN A 603 -29.55 -24.77 -1.25
C GLN A 603 -29.82 -23.62 -2.21
N VAL A 604 -29.74 -22.37 -1.75
CA VAL A 604 -29.85 -21.19 -2.63
C VAL A 604 -28.74 -21.19 -3.68
N LEU A 605 -27.49 -21.47 -3.29
CA LEU A 605 -26.38 -21.57 -4.25
C LEU A 605 -26.56 -22.71 -5.26
N GLU A 606 -27.07 -23.87 -4.82
CA GLU A 606 -27.38 -25.00 -5.70
C GLU A 606 -28.50 -24.67 -6.69
N GLN A 607 -29.57 -24.00 -6.23
CA GLN A 607 -30.64 -23.52 -7.10
C GLN A 607 -30.11 -22.53 -8.14
N ILE A 608 -29.24 -21.59 -7.76
CA ILE A 608 -28.62 -20.64 -8.69
C ILE A 608 -27.78 -21.36 -9.74
N LYS A 609 -26.99 -22.36 -9.35
CA LYS A 609 -26.21 -23.17 -10.29
C LYS A 609 -27.13 -23.91 -11.27
N ALA A 610 -28.20 -24.51 -10.76
CA ALA A 610 -29.19 -25.20 -11.59
C ALA A 610 -29.87 -24.24 -12.58
N ASP A 611 -30.29 -23.05 -12.15
CA ASP A 611 -30.92 -22.05 -13.02
C ASP A 611 -29.96 -21.48 -14.06
N THR A 612 -28.70 -21.25 -13.69
CA THR A 612 -27.64 -20.80 -14.59
C THR A 612 -27.38 -21.85 -15.66
N LEU A 613 -27.20 -23.12 -15.26
CA LEU A 613 -27.07 -24.25 -16.17
C LEU A 613 -28.30 -24.34 -17.09
N LEU A 614 -29.50 -24.16 -16.55
CA LEU A 614 -30.74 -24.20 -17.31
C LEU A 614 -30.83 -23.07 -18.34
N LYS A 615 -30.37 -21.85 -18.03
CA LYS A 615 -30.31 -20.71 -18.96
C LYS A 615 -29.25 -20.92 -20.04
N GLN A 616 -28.08 -21.46 -19.70
CA GLN A 616 -27.05 -21.82 -20.68
C GLN A 616 -27.56 -22.92 -21.62
N LEU A 617 -28.28 -23.92 -21.08
CA LEU A 617 -28.95 -24.93 -21.88
C LEU A 617 -30.01 -24.32 -22.79
N LYS A 618 -30.82 -23.35 -22.34
CA LYS A 618 -31.76 -22.62 -23.22
C LYS A 618 -31.06 -21.94 -24.41
N LEU A 619 -29.84 -21.41 -24.21
CA LEU A 619 -29.07 -20.78 -25.27
C LEU A 619 -28.51 -21.80 -26.27
N VAL A 620 -28.13 -22.99 -25.79
CA VAL A 620 -27.57 -24.07 -26.62
C VAL A 620 -28.66 -24.88 -27.32
N THR A 621 -29.81 -25.09 -26.69
CA THR A 621 -30.92 -25.91 -27.19
C THR A 621 -32.14 -25.04 -27.48
N GLY A 622 -32.43 -24.80 -28.76
CA GLY A 622 -33.62 -24.05 -29.19
C GLY A 622 -34.96 -24.81 -29.06
N ASN A 623 -34.92 -26.10 -28.70
CA ASN A 623 -36.10 -26.96 -28.57
C ASN A 623 -36.37 -27.33 -27.09
N LEU A 624 -37.58 -27.00 -26.61
CA LEU A 624 -38.01 -27.19 -25.23
C LEU A 624 -37.97 -28.66 -24.78
N GLU A 625 -38.36 -29.60 -25.65
CA GLU A 625 -38.50 -31.02 -25.29
C GLU A 625 -37.13 -31.71 -25.15
N GLN A 626 -36.17 -31.35 -26.00
CA GLN A 626 -34.78 -31.84 -25.90
C GLN A 626 -34.11 -31.30 -24.63
N ARG A 627 -34.43 -30.07 -24.25
CA ARG A 627 -33.95 -29.46 -23.01
C ARG A 627 -34.48 -30.18 -21.79
N GLU A 628 -35.78 -30.48 -21.73
CA GLU A 628 -36.39 -31.19 -20.60
C GLU A 628 -35.82 -32.60 -20.44
N ARG A 629 -35.61 -33.34 -21.54
CA ARG A 629 -34.97 -34.66 -21.49
C ARG A 629 -33.52 -34.62 -21.03
N PHE A 630 -32.75 -33.63 -21.49
CA PHE A 630 -31.34 -33.48 -21.08
C PHE A 630 -31.20 -33.08 -19.60
N VAL A 631 -32.08 -32.20 -19.11
CA VAL A 631 -32.14 -31.81 -17.70
C VAL A 631 -32.55 -32.98 -16.82
N ALA A 632 -33.56 -33.76 -17.22
CA ALA A 632 -33.96 -34.98 -16.51
C ALA A 632 -32.80 -35.98 -16.40
N ALA A 633 -32.05 -36.19 -17.49
CA ALA A 633 -30.88 -37.08 -17.51
C ALA A 633 -29.70 -36.58 -16.66
N LEU A 634 -29.56 -35.26 -16.46
CA LEU A 634 -28.56 -34.66 -15.57
C LEU A 634 -28.96 -34.76 -14.10
N LEU A 635 -30.24 -34.60 -13.78
CA LEU A 635 -30.77 -34.72 -12.41
C LEU A 635 -30.85 -36.16 -11.92
N GLU A 636 -30.88 -37.15 -12.84
CA GLU A 636 -30.84 -38.59 -12.50
C GLU A 636 -29.42 -39.13 -12.23
N ARG A 637 -28.37 -38.35 -12.44
CA ARG A 637 -26.99 -38.73 -12.08
C ARG A 637 -26.56 -38.00 -10.81
N ASP A 638 -26.70 -38.69 -9.67
CA ASP A 638 -26.09 -38.35 -8.38
C ASP A 638 -24.57 -38.07 -8.49
#